data_AF-A0A3A9WLE0-F1
#
_entry.id   AF-A0A3A9WLE0-F1
#
_cell.length_a   1.000
_cell.length_b   1.000
_cell.length_c   1.000
_cell.angle_alpha   90.00
_cell.angle_beta   90.00
_cell.angle_gamma   90.00
#
_symmetry.space_group_name_H-M   'P 1'
#
loop_
_entity.id
_entity.type
_entity.pdbx_description
1 polymer ?
#
loop_
_entity_poly.entity_id
_entity_poly.type
_entity_poly.pdbx_seq_one_letter_code
_entity_poly.pdbx_strand_id
1 'polypeptide(L)'
;MKHLKLILLTVCLLSLSHYSFSQTHPFLIITEDMYPDLQQKFVGNRQPFKYIRDAAFSRWDNDFSDGDWGSLSGTLNYNMLSYVLEPNPSNRVQYKNKIISILNTWPDQVPFLERRGAHANYVDAASAQFNAIIALDIIYNDLTPTELAAAESNLATVATWYQNNEPAWRLSYYGINLLYAIYKNNTAEITKWKDLYDAYLFNKSMMQDGSWGQSPGYVFARMLDTRMSKTHIKDVMEFTGLGSYYNDPRMNLLYEWATTFALTPFGGYTKFGDTGLTENRLANHSGIYYAERHGTDVGGMAYWHLGNKNPGSFNSSNLFIYILKDINKPTPIMPVSLLRDQSGAALWDKTDSEEALQGILYCLKNDPGQDNLGHDLEDVNSFDITAYGQHIVLNSGVRYTNADGSGFNYPGYAPDGGRWKRASLQNTVLIGDDTQHSQTDGNGLIDGLVGGNVEFGTTDAGPAINNGTHYRTLHFIHPIPGESNGYFVIYDEVEPTNSSDDVTINFQANVLDGNTVTITNNQEYNFPINAIINSENRDETEKGTVFFASNPNVTLASSFKGDFGQGFKTTQNIKAVYQAPADGVIRATTLIFPEDGTHSKGSLSKIANSDYSGITITHNASFIDTYLGSKNTISNTYNDVTFKGKTAFFRKKSENTIAYSVTNGTSFLDTSATNDYGFTAAMPVSIVMEENSGNIHAFNTTNITFFKEDITSVQIDGIEVNPILASSHSIEVSVPSGRHRVELFTNGTLSIPDTSTKDTNIKLYPNPTRNSITLNTADNLQVHQVIVSDLTGKFIKDLVFEAKGTNTFIVNIENLQTGIYFFQIRYNDGKGSIVKKVIIE
;
A
#
# COMPACT_ATOMS: atom_id res chain seq x y z
N MET A 1 56.87 38.31 55.14
CA MET A 1 55.43 38.43 54.84
C MET A 1 54.87 37.05 54.54
N LYS A 2 54.14 36.46 55.51
CA LYS A 2 52.78 35.87 55.41
C LYS A 2 52.66 34.76 54.33
N HIS A 3 52.70 33.47 54.67
CA HIS A 3 51.64 32.58 55.20
C HIS A 3 51.60 31.37 54.22
N LEU A 4 51.36 30.09 54.50
CA LEU A 4 51.14 29.26 55.69
C LEU A 4 50.96 27.78 55.18
N LYS A 5 51.60 26.78 55.82
CA LYS A 5 51.26 25.32 56.00
C LYS A 5 50.93 24.44 54.76
N LEU A 6 51.65 23.35 54.44
CA LEU A 6 51.83 22.03 55.11
C LEU A 6 50.54 21.18 55.26
N ILE A 7 50.46 20.04 54.55
CA ILE A 7 49.75 18.74 54.82
C ILE A 7 50.25 17.76 53.73
N LEU A 8 51.15 16.81 54.01
CA LEU A 8 51.00 15.47 54.60
C LEU A 8 50.08 14.48 53.84
N LEU A 9 50.75 13.47 53.31
CA LEU A 9 50.30 12.22 52.71
C LEU A 9 49.26 11.49 53.59
N THR A 10 48.08 11.16 53.04
CA THR A 10 47.23 10.09 53.58
C THR A 10 46.57 9.36 52.42
N VAL A 11 46.81 8.05 52.39
CA VAL A 11 46.21 7.06 51.51
C VAL A 11 44.68 7.11 51.69
N CYS A 12 43.96 7.54 50.65
CA CYS A 12 42.54 7.23 50.50
C CYS A 12 42.42 6.33 49.26
N LEU A 13 42.20 5.04 49.52
CA LEU A 13 41.42 4.19 48.64
C LEU A 13 40.07 4.87 48.41
N LEU A 14 39.95 5.61 47.31
CA LEU A 14 38.65 5.88 46.72
C LEU A 14 38.27 4.61 45.97
N SER A 15 37.48 3.78 46.65
CA SER A 15 36.54 2.89 46.01
C SER A 15 35.76 3.70 44.97
N LEU A 16 36.18 3.59 43.71
CA LEU A 16 35.29 3.77 42.58
C LEU A 16 34.26 2.65 42.68
N SER A 17 33.27 2.83 43.56
CA SER A 17 31.98 2.23 43.40
C SER A 17 31.49 2.69 42.04
N HIS A 18 31.78 1.88 41.02
CA HIS A 18 30.97 1.79 39.83
C HIS A 18 29.58 1.56 40.37
N TYR A 19 28.77 2.61 40.46
CA TYR A 19 27.34 2.45 40.37
C TYR A 19 27.12 1.91 38.96
N SER A 20 27.31 0.60 38.77
CA SER A 20 26.64 -0.09 37.69
C SER A 20 25.17 0.12 38.01
N PHE A 21 24.49 0.95 37.23
CA PHE A 21 23.05 0.81 37.13
C PHE A 21 22.84 -0.66 36.77
N SER A 22 22.38 -1.46 37.74
CA SER A 22 21.98 -2.84 37.48
C SER A 22 20.86 -2.72 36.46
N GLN A 23 21.08 -3.25 35.27
CA GLN A 23 20.04 -3.32 34.25
C GLN A 23 18.87 -4.10 34.88
N THR A 24 17.71 -3.46 34.99
CA THR A 24 16.51 -4.10 35.52
C THR A 24 15.95 -4.99 34.44
N HIS A 25 15.76 -6.27 34.72
CA HIS A 25 15.14 -7.21 33.79
C HIS A 25 13.67 -7.47 34.16
N PRO A 26 12.79 -7.82 33.21
CA PRO A 26 12.98 -7.67 31.77
C PRO A 26 12.99 -6.19 31.35
N PHE A 27 13.64 -5.89 30.23
CA PHE A 27 13.67 -4.54 29.65
C PHE A 27 13.71 -4.51 28.12
N LEU A 28 13.84 -5.65 27.43
CA LEU A 28 14.05 -5.63 25.97
C LEU A 28 12.79 -5.22 25.19
N ILE A 29 11.62 -5.70 25.61
CA ILE A 29 10.33 -5.37 24.95
C ILE A 29 9.17 -5.24 25.95
N ILE A 30 9.45 -5.51 27.23
CA ILE A 30 8.48 -5.55 28.32
C ILE A 30 9.22 -5.31 29.63
N THR A 31 8.54 -4.73 30.62
CA THR A 31 8.97 -4.64 32.01
C THR A 31 7.96 -5.32 32.93
N GLU A 32 8.39 -5.76 34.12
CA GLU A 32 7.50 -6.49 35.06
C GLU A 32 6.28 -5.67 35.52
N ASP A 33 6.40 -4.34 35.61
CA ASP A 33 5.30 -3.45 35.96
C ASP A 33 4.20 -3.38 34.90
N MET A 34 4.48 -3.82 33.65
CA MET A 34 3.48 -3.92 32.60
C MET A 34 2.59 -5.17 32.72
N TYR A 35 2.98 -6.17 33.53
CA TYR A 35 2.27 -7.46 33.57
C TYR A 35 0.78 -7.33 33.96
N PRO A 36 0.40 -6.53 34.97
CA PRO A 36 -1.01 -6.34 35.31
C PRO A 36 -1.84 -5.79 34.14
N ASP A 37 -1.33 -4.81 33.40
CA ASP A 37 -2.04 -4.21 32.26
C ASP A 37 -2.16 -5.18 31.09
N LEU A 38 -1.11 -5.96 30.83
CA LEU A 38 -1.13 -7.02 29.82
C LEU A 38 -2.16 -8.10 30.17
N GLN A 39 -2.25 -8.49 31.44
CA GLN A 39 -3.27 -9.44 31.92
C GLN A 39 -4.71 -8.88 31.77
N GLN A 40 -4.90 -7.55 31.71
CA GLN A 40 -6.22 -6.97 31.47
C GLN A 40 -6.63 -6.98 29.98
N LYS A 41 -5.69 -7.08 29.03
CA LYS A 41 -5.99 -6.96 27.58
C LYS A 41 -7.01 -7.98 27.06
N PHE A 42 -7.07 -9.18 27.65
CA PHE A 42 -8.02 -10.22 27.23
C PHE A 42 -9.39 -10.16 27.94
N VAL A 43 -9.55 -9.30 28.95
CA VAL A 43 -10.77 -9.22 29.76
C VAL A 43 -11.95 -8.78 28.90
N GLY A 44 -13.08 -9.50 29.04
CA GLY A 44 -14.25 -9.31 28.19
C GLY A 44 -14.16 -10.01 26.83
N ASN A 45 -13.29 -11.02 26.69
CA ASN A 45 -13.11 -11.81 25.45
C ASN A 45 -12.63 -10.99 24.24
N ARG A 46 -11.79 -9.97 24.46
CA ARG A 46 -11.27 -9.11 23.39
C ARG A 46 -10.33 -9.88 22.46
N GLN A 47 -10.62 -9.84 21.16
CA GLN A 47 -9.78 -10.42 20.11
C GLN A 47 -8.80 -9.39 19.53
N PRO A 48 -7.56 -9.78 19.18
CA PRO A 48 -7.02 -11.15 19.18
C PRO A 48 -6.41 -11.59 20.53
N PHE A 49 -6.41 -10.74 21.57
CA PHE A 49 -5.72 -11.01 22.85
C PHE A 49 -6.16 -12.30 23.51
N LYS A 50 -7.48 -12.58 23.55
CA LYS A 50 -8.00 -13.84 24.09
C LYS A 50 -7.50 -15.05 23.30
N TYR A 51 -7.58 -15.00 21.96
CA TYR A 51 -7.10 -16.08 21.09
C TYR A 51 -5.62 -16.40 21.36
N ILE A 52 -4.77 -15.37 21.41
CA ILE A 52 -3.34 -15.52 21.69
C ILE A 52 -3.12 -16.12 23.09
N ARG A 53 -3.78 -15.58 24.12
CA ARG A 53 -3.66 -16.09 25.49
C ARG A 53 -4.05 -17.57 25.58
N ASP A 54 -5.23 -17.93 25.07
CA ASP A 54 -5.75 -19.29 25.19
C ASP A 54 -4.84 -20.30 24.48
N ALA A 55 -4.29 -19.92 23.32
CA ALA A 55 -3.31 -20.72 22.61
C ALA A 55 -2.00 -20.88 23.41
N ALA A 56 -1.53 -19.83 24.10
CA ALA A 56 -0.36 -19.92 24.98
C ALA A 56 -0.55 -20.93 26.11
N PHE A 57 -1.62 -20.80 26.89
CA PHE A 57 -1.89 -21.70 28.02
C PHE A 57 -2.22 -23.14 27.61
N SER A 58 -2.70 -23.38 26.39
CA SER A 58 -3.03 -24.73 25.92
C SER A 58 -1.86 -25.45 25.24
N ARG A 59 -0.76 -24.76 24.94
CA ARG A 59 0.36 -25.28 24.13
C ARG A 59 1.73 -25.06 24.76
N TRP A 60 1.79 -24.57 26.01
CA TRP A 60 3.05 -24.28 26.69
C TRP A 60 3.96 -25.52 26.83
N ASP A 61 3.39 -26.71 26.95
CA ASP A 61 4.10 -27.96 27.12
C ASP A 61 4.47 -28.65 25.81
N ASN A 62 4.08 -28.10 24.65
CA ASN A 62 4.38 -28.64 23.33
C ASN A 62 5.85 -29.06 23.18
N ASP A 63 6.04 -30.18 22.49
CA ASP A 63 7.37 -30.67 22.12
C ASP A 63 7.99 -29.79 21.03
N PHE A 64 9.32 -29.83 20.96
CA PHE A 64 10.12 -29.23 19.90
C PHE A 64 11.16 -30.25 19.43
N SER A 65 11.66 -30.11 18.21
CA SER A 65 12.68 -31.01 17.64
C SER A 65 13.96 -30.27 17.34
N ASP A 66 15.10 -30.94 17.47
CA ASP A 66 16.40 -30.36 17.13
C ASP A 66 16.49 -30.02 15.63
N GLY A 67 17.01 -28.83 15.35
CA GLY A 67 17.05 -28.28 13.99
C GLY A 67 15.69 -27.83 13.44
N ASP A 68 14.58 -28.00 14.15
CA ASP A 68 13.29 -27.37 13.83
C ASP A 68 13.12 -26.06 14.63
N TRP A 69 13.80 -25.03 14.14
CA TRP A 69 13.82 -23.71 14.78
C TRP A 69 12.46 -23.00 14.78
N GLY A 70 11.55 -23.40 13.89
CA GLY A 70 10.18 -22.90 13.85
C GLY A 70 9.38 -23.36 15.06
N SER A 71 9.36 -24.67 15.34
CA SER A 71 8.68 -25.20 16.54
C SER A 71 9.32 -24.69 17.83
N LEU A 72 10.65 -24.60 17.88
CA LEU A 72 11.36 -24.05 19.04
C LEU A 72 10.96 -22.58 19.32
N SER A 73 10.93 -21.74 18.29
CA SER A 73 10.48 -20.34 18.41
C SER A 73 9.03 -20.22 18.88
N GLY A 74 8.14 -21.08 18.36
CA GLY A 74 6.75 -21.16 18.77
C GLY A 74 6.60 -21.56 20.24
N THR A 75 7.33 -22.59 20.67
CA THR A 75 7.31 -23.07 22.06
C THR A 75 7.85 -22.04 23.04
N LEU A 76 8.91 -21.30 22.69
CA LEU A 76 9.35 -20.15 23.48
C LEU A 76 8.25 -19.09 23.60
N ASN A 77 7.55 -18.76 22.50
CA ASN A 77 6.46 -17.77 22.54
C ASN A 77 5.28 -18.21 23.42
N TYR A 78 4.87 -19.48 23.37
CA TYR A 78 3.84 -20.01 24.26
C TYR A 78 4.24 -19.79 25.73
N ASN A 79 5.47 -20.15 26.10
CA ASN A 79 5.94 -20.05 27.48
C ASN A 79 6.19 -18.62 27.95
N MET A 80 6.73 -17.74 27.10
CA MET A 80 6.89 -16.31 27.41
C MET A 80 5.52 -15.66 27.71
N LEU A 81 4.54 -15.89 26.83
CA LEU A 81 3.18 -15.37 27.02
C LEU A 81 2.52 -15.96 28.26
N SER A 82 2.59 -17.28 28.46
CA SER A 82 2.02 -17.91 29.66
C SER A 82 2.68 -17.41 30.95
N TYR A 83 4.00 -17.20 30.97
CA TYR A 83 4.70 -16.65 32.12
C TYR A 83 4.24 -15.23 32.47
N VAL A 84 4.19 -14.33 31.47
CA VAL A 84 3.74 -12.94 31.64
C VAL A 84 2.28 -12.86 32.05
N LEU A 85 1.42 -13.68 31.44
CA LEU A 85 -0.03 -13.65 31.64
C LEU A 85 -0.51 -14.49 32.83
N GLU A 86 0.38 -15.21 33.52
CA GLU A 86 0.06 -15.96 34.72
C GLU A 86 -0.06 -15.02 35.93
N PRO A 87 -1.28 -14.84 36.49
CA PRO A 87 -1.51 -13.95 37.62
C PRO A 87 -0.95 -14.50 38.94
N ASN A 88 -0.72 -15.80 39.06
CA ASN A 88 -0.13 -16.41 40.26
C ASN A 88 1.37 -16.71 40.04
N PRO A 89 2.29 -15.93 40.64
CA PRO A 89 3.72 -16.14 40.47
C PRO A 89 4.20 -17.56 40.76
N SER A 90 3.57 -18.28 41.71
CA SER A 90 3.92 -19.67 42.02
C SER A 90 3.70 -20.63 40.85
N ASN A 91 2.76 -20.34 39.96
CA ASN A 91 2.48 -21.15 38.78
C ASN A 91 3.46 -20.87 37.62
N ARG A 92 4.20 -19.75 37.66
CA ARG A 92 5.16 -19.38 36.62
C ARG A 92 6.31 -20.37 36.49
N VAL A 93 6.59 -21.12 37.56
CA VAL A 93 7.69 -22.10 37.62
C VAL A 93 7.65 -23.12 36.49
N GLN A 94 6.46 -23.55 36.04
CA GLN A 94 6.36 -24.55 34.95
C GLN A 94 6.81 -23.96 33.60
N TYR A 95 6.41 -22.72 33.31
CA TYR A 95 6.80 -22.01 32.08
C TYR A 95 8.28 -21.64 32.10
N LYS A 96 8.76 -21.17 33.26
CA LYS A 96 10.19 -20.93 33.51
C LYS A 96 11.03 -22.18 33.25
N ASN A 97 10.64 -23.31 33.81
CA ASN A 97 11.38 -24.57 33.66
C ASN A 97 11.41 -25.06 32.21
N LYS A 98 10.31 -24.88 31.46
CA LYS A 98 10.27 -25.19 30.03
C LYS A 98 11.15 -24.25 29.20
N ILE A 99 11.22 -22.95 29.53
CA ILE A 99 12.17 -22.03 28.90
C ILE A 99 13.61 -22.46 29.19
N ILE A 100 13.95 -22.74 30.45
CA ILE A 100 15.30 -23.22 30.83
C ILE A 100 15.66 -24.50 30.08
N SER A 101 14.73 -25.46 29.93
CA SER A 101 15.02 -26.70 29.21
C SER A 101 15.36 -26.45 27.74
N ILE A 102 14.69 -25.50 27.09
CA ILE A 102 15.02 -25.07 25.71
C ILE A 102 16.37 -24.35 25.65
N LEU A 103 16.64 -23.43 26.59
CA LEU A 103 17.92 -22.72 26.65
C LEU A 103 19.11 -23.67 26.88
N ASN A 104 18.89 -24.79 27.57
CA ASN A 104 19.90 -25.80 27.83
C ASN A 104 20.24 -26.66 26.62
N THR A 105 19.31 -26.87 25.68
CA THR A 105 19.58 -27.59 24.41
C THR A 105 20.09 -26.66 23.31
N TRP A 106 20.12 -25.36 23.57
CA TRP A 106 20.45 -24.36 22.56
C TRP A 106 21.87 -24.47 21.99
N PRO A 107 22.93 -24.78 22.76
CA PRO A 107 24.27 -25.03 22.22
C PRO A 107 24.31 -26.19 21.22
N ASP A 108 23.45 -27.21 21.39
CA ASP A 108 23.35 -28.36 20.50
C ASP A 108 22.78 -27.99 19.12
N GLN A 109 22.29 -26.75 18.95
CA GLN A 109 21.83 -26.23 17.67
C GLN A 109 22.97 -25.76 16.77
N VAL A 110 24.18 -25.48 17.30
CA VAL A 110 25.32 -24.99 16.49
C VAL A 110 25.70 -25.95 15.36
N PRO A 111 25.82 -27.28 15.58
CA PRO A 111 26.04 -28.23 14.49
C PRO A 111 24.96 -28.22 13.41
N PHE A 112 23.73 -27.79 13.70
CA PHE A 112 22.67 -27.65 12.68
C PHE A 112 22.86 -26.38 11.85
N LEU A 113 23.33 -25.29 12.48
CA LEU A 113 23.69 -24.06 11.76
C LEU A 113 24.79 -24.34 10.73
N GLU A 114 25.73 -25.22 11.04
CA GLU A 114 26.80 -25.60 10.09
C GLU A 114 26.31 -26.48 8.92
N ARG A 115 25.11 -27.08 9.02
CA ARG A 115 24.64 -28.12 8.08
C ARG A 115 23.38 -27.77 7.27
N ARG A 116 22.49 -26.88 7.74
CA ARG A 116 21.17 -26.62 7.11
C ARG A 116 21.13 -25.50 6.06
N GLY A 117 22.29 -24.92 5.72
CA GLY A 117 22.41 -23.90 4.68
C GLY A 117 22.07 -22.48 5.18
N ALA A 118 22.65 -21.48 4.52
CA ALA A 118 22.66 -20.10 5.03
C ALA A 118 21.25 -19.46 5.13
N HIS A 119 20.30 -19.81 4.25
CA HIS A 119 18.94 -19.29 4.34
C HIS A 119 18.26 -19.68 5.67
N ALA A 120 18.23 -20.97 6.00
CA ALA A 120 17.55 -21.47 7.19
C ALA A 120 18.19 -20.92 8.48
N ASN A 121 19.52 -20.75 8.48
CA ASN A 121 20.26 -20.17 9.60
C ASN A 121 19.83 -18.71 9.88
N TYR A 122 19.61 -17.91 8.84
CA TYR A 122 19.34 -16.47 8.95
C TYR A 122 17.86 -16.09 8.77
N VAL A 123 16.98 -17.08 8.78
CA VAL A 123 15.53 -16.88 8.77
C VAL A 123 14.93 -17.54 10.00
N ASP A 124 15.07 -18.86 10.12
CA ASP A 124 14.42 -19.62 11.18
C ASP A 124 15.28 -19.65 12.45
N ALA A 125 16.56 -20.01 12.33
CA ALA A 125 17.45 -20.14 13.50
C ALA A 125 17.73 -18.79 14.18
N ALA A 126 17.90 -17.72 13.40
CA ALA A 126 18.08 -16.38 13.94
C ALA A 126 16.82 -15.88 14.66
N SER A 127 15.63 -16.28 14.19
CA SER A 127 14.36 -15.98 14.89
C SER A 127 14.21 -16.75 16.20
N ALA A 128 14.72 -17.99 16.24
CA ALA A 128 14.78 -18.78 17.46
C ALA A 128 15.78 -18.21 18.48
N GLN A 129 16.99 -17.82 18.06
CA GLN A 129 17.95 -17.11 18.92
C GLN A 129 17.33 -15.82 19.48
N PHE A 130 16.62 -15.06 18.63
CA PHE A 130 15.97 -13.82 19.03
C PHE A 130 14.99 -14.08 20.18
N ASN A 131 14.08 -15.04 19.99
CA ASN A 131 13.11 -15.42 21.02
C ASN A 131 13.78 -15.98 22.28
N ALA A 132 14.90 -16.71 22.15
CA ALA A 132 15.63 -17.25 23.29
C ALA A 132 16.26 -16.15 24.17
N ILE A 133 16.78 -15.09 23.56
CA ILE A 133 17.28 -13.91 24.29
C ILE A 133 16.13 -13.19 25.02
N ILE A 134 15.00 -12.95 24.33
CA ILE A 134 13.82 -12.32 24.96
C ILE A 134 13.28 -13.20 26.10
N ALA A 135 13.25 -14.52 25.93
CA ALA A 135 12.77 -15.43 26.95
C ALA A 135 13.64 -15.41 28.21
N LEU A 136 14.97 -15.36 28.05
CA LEU A 136 15.90 -15.22 29.18
C LEU A 136 15.70 -13.88 29.90
N ASP A 137 15.51 -12.79 29.17
CA ASP A 137 15.22 -11.47 29.74
C ASP A 137 13.95 -11.49 30.62
N ILE A 138 12.88 -12.14 30.15
CA ILE A 138 11.59 -12.26 30.85
C ILE A 138 11.70 -13.04 32.17
N ILE A 139 12.46 -14.13 32.20
CA ILE A 139 12.56 -14.98 33.40
C ILE A 139 13.75 -14.62 34.30
N TYR A 140 14.54 -13.62 33.93
CA TYR A 140 15.85 -13.30 34.53
C TYR A 140 15.81 -13.25 36.06
N ASN A 141 14.84 -12.53 36.63
CA ASN A 141 14.74 -12.32 38.09
C ASN A 141 14.34 -13.59 38.87
N ASP A 142 13.78 -14.59 38.18
CA ASP A 142 13.33 -15.85 38.77
C ASP A 142 14.39 -16.97 38.67
N LEU A 143 15.58 -16.66 38.14
CA LEU A 143 16.70 -17.58 38.01
C LEU A 143 17.63 -17.50 39.21
N THR A 144 18.12 -18.66 39.64
CA THR A 144 19.29 -18.72 40.53
C THR A 144 20.55 -18.24 39.80
N PRO A 145 21.58 -17.77 40.51
CA PRO A 145 22.85 -17.36 39.88
C PRO A 145 23.47 -18.44 38.99
N THR A 146 23.31 -19.73 39.36
CA THR A 146 23.81 -20.86 38.57
C THR A 146 22.99 -21.07 37.30
N GLU A 147 21.65 -21.01 37.39
CA GLU A 147 20.78 -21.12 36.20
C GLU A 147 21.02 -19.96 35.23
N LEU A 148 21.14 -18.74 35.75
CA LEU A 148 21.41 -17.56 34.95
C LEU A 148 22.75 -17.66 34.23
N ALA A 149 23.83 -18.00 34.95
CA ALA A 149 25.16 -18.15 34.35
C ALA A 149 25.19 -19.25 33.27
N ALA A 150 24.48 -20.36 33.48
CA ALA A 150 24.35 -21.42 32.48
C ALA A 150 23.57 -20.95 31.24
N ALA A 151 22.42 -20.31 31.43
CA ALA A 151 21.61 -19.79 30.33
C ALA A 151 22.35 -18.73 29.50
N GLU A 152 23.04 -17.79 30.16
CA GLU A 152 23.86 -16.78 29.47
C GLU A 152 25.01 -17.43 28.68
N SER A 153 25.69 -18.43 29.24
CA SER A 153 26.76 -19.17 28.56
C SER A 153 26.24 -19.91 27.32
N ASN A 154 25.06 -20.51 27.41
CA ASN A 154 24.44 -21.23 26.30
C ASN A 154 24.06 -20.29 25.15
N LEU A 155 23.44 -19.14 25.46
CA LEU A 155 23.13 -18.12 24.45
C LEU A 155 24.39 -17.51 23.85
N ALA A 156 25.45 -17.29 24.64
CA ALA A 156 26.72 -16.74 24.18
C ALA A 156 27.40 -17.65 23.14
N THR A 157 27.25 -18.97 23.27
CA THR A 157 27.81 -19.94 22.31
C THR A 157 27.23 -19.73 20.91
N VAL A 158 25.91 -19.57 20.80
CA VAL A 158 25.24 -19.34 19.51
C VAL A 158 25.43 -17.91 19.02
N ALA A 159 25.44 -16.92 19.91
CA ALA A 159 25.75 -15.53 19.54
C ALA A 159 27.17 -15.40 18.94
N THR A 160 28.15 -16.11 19.52
CA THR A 160 29.52 -16.16 18.99
C THR A 160 29.56 -16.79 17.59
N TRP A 161 28.75 -17.81 17.34
CA TRP A 161 28.62 -18.37 15.99
C TRP A 161 28.14 -17.30 15.00
N TYR A 162 27.07 -16.56 15.31
CA TYR A 162 26.60 -15.49 14.43
C TYR A 162 27.70 -14.45 14.20
N GLN A 163 28.32 -13.92 15.25
CA GLN A 163 29.38 -12.90 15.14
C GLN A 163 30.52 -13.30 14.18
N ASN A 164 30.85 -14.60 14.11
CA ASN A 164 31.93 -15.13 13.27
C ASN A 164 31.51 -15.55 11.85
N ASN A 165 30.22 -15.53 11.49
CA ASN A 165 29.71 -16.13 10.25
C ASN A 165 28.87 -15.17 9.40
N GLU A 166 29.44 -14.06 8.96
CA GLU A 166 28.75 -13.03 8.16
C GLU A 166 28.09 -13.59 6.87
N PRO A 167 26.76 -13.40 6.66
CA PRO A 167 26.03 -13.93 5.51
C PRO A 167 25.61 -12.84 4.50
N ALA A 168 24.96 -13.27 3.41
CA ALA A 168 24.24 -12.38 2.50
C ALA A 168 22.94 -11.78 3.11
N TRP A 169 22.34 -12.41 4.11
CA TRP A 169 21.10 -11.93 4.76
C TRP A 169 21.37 -10.83 5.81
N ARG A 170 21.78 -9.65 5.33
CA ARG A 170 22.31 -8.54 6.14
C ARG A 170 21.40 -8.08 7.28
N LEU A 171 20.12 -7.81 7.02
CA LEU A 171 19.18 -7.37 8.07
C LEU A 171 19.11 -8.33 9.25
N SER A 172 19.03 -9.64 8.99
CA SER A 172 18.95 -10.64 10.05
C SER A 172 20.25 -10.70 10.85
N TYR A 173 21.38 -10.69 10.13
CA TYR A 173 22.71 -10.70 10.75
C TYR A 173 22.94 -9.49 11.66
N TYR A 174 22.64 -8.29 11.19
CA TYR A 174 22.79 -7.08 12.01
C TYR A 174 21.80 -7.09 13.18
N GLY A 175 20.54 -7.45 12.94
CA GLY A 175 19.52 -7.43 13.97
C GLY A 175 19.75 -8.43 15.10
N ILE A 176 20.22 -9.65 14.80
CA ILE A 176 20.48 -10.65 15.86
C ILE A 176 21.70 -10.30 16.71
N ASN A 177 22.75 -9.75 16.10
CA ASN A 177 23.93 -9.27 16.84
C ASN A 177 23.61 -8.02 17.66
N LEU A 178 22.78 -7.12 17.13
CA LEU A 178 22.29 -5.95 17.85
C LEU A 178 21.49 -6.34 19.08
N LEU A 179 20.55 -7.29 18.96
CA LEU A 179 19.76 -7.75 20.12
C LEU A 179 20.66 -8.26 21.24
N TYR A 180 21.66 -9.09 20.89
CA TYR A 180 22.59 -9.62 21.88
C TYR A 180 23.44 -8.51 22.53
N ALA A 181 23.87 -7.52 21.75
CA ALA A 181 24.59 -6.36 22.28
C ALA A 181 23.73 -5.52 23.25
N ILE A 182 22.44 -5.33 22.94
CA ILE A 182 21.47 -4.66 23.82
C ILE A 182 21.31 -5.44 25.13
N TYR A 183 21.10 -6.76 25.04
CA TYR A 183 20.99 -7.64 26.21
C TYR A 183 22.23 -7.60 27.11
N LYS A 184 23.44 -7.59 26.53
CA LYS A 184 24.70 -7.47 27.29
C LYS A 184 25.05 -6.04 27.72
N ASN A 185 24.22 -5.05 27.37
CA ASN A 185 24.48 -3.63 27.58
C ASN A 185 25.86 -3.18 27.06
N ASN A 186 26.28 -3.70 25.90
CA ASN A 186 27.56 -3.37 25.30
C ASN A 186 27.42 -2.18 24.34
N THR A 187 27.59 -0.96 24.85
CA THR A 187 27.38 0.28 24.10
C THR A 187 28.15 0.35 22.77
N ALA A 188 29.39 -0.14 22.73
CA ALA A 188 30.20 -0.10 21.51
C ALA A 188 29.63 -1.00 20.40
N GLU A 189 29.22 -2.22 20.76
CA GLU A 189 28.58 -3.13 19.81
C GLU A 189 27.15 -2.69 19.46
N ILE A 190 26.41 -2.07 20.40
CA ILE A 190 25.08 -1.49 20.12
C ILE A 190 25.19 -0.44 19.01
N THR A 191 26.10 0.54 19.15
CA THR A 191 26.30 1.58 18.13
C THR A 191 26.67 0.95 16.78
N LYS A 192 27.65 0.06 16.75
CA LYS A 192 28.10 -0.61 15.52
C LYS A 192 26.97 -1.34 14.79
N TRP A 193 26.23 -2.21 15.49
CA TRP A 193 25.21 -3.03 14.83
C TRP A 193 23.96 -2.24 14.48
N LYS A 194 23.62 -1.22 15.27
CA LYS A 194 22.53 -0.29 14.96
C LYS A 194 22.83 0.49 13.69
N ASP A 195 24.01 1.10 13.58
CA ASP A 195 24.39 1.88 12.40
C ASP A 195 24.35 1.02 11.12
N LEU A 196 24.81 -0.24 11.21
CA LEU A 196 24.73 -1.20 10.10
C LEU A 196 23.30 -1.60 9.75
N TYR A 197 22.46 -1.85 10.76
CA TYR A 197 21.05 -2.18 10.57
C TYR A 197 20.29 -1.03 9.90
N ASP A 198 20.43 0.18 10.43
CA ASP A 198 19.75 1.38 9.91
C ASP A 198 20.21 1.71 8.51
N ALA A 199 21.52 1.68 8.25
CA ALA A 199 22.06 1.93 6.92
C ALA A 199 21.50 0.92 5.91
N TYR A 200 21.36 -0.36 6.29
CA TYR A 200 20.79 -1.36 5.39
C TYR A 200 19.27 -1.22 5.23
N LEU A 201 18.53 -0.95 6.30
CA LEU A 201 17.08 -0.75 6.21
C LEU A 201 16.73 0.46 5.34
N PHE A 202 17.27 1.63 5.69
CA PHE A 202 16.86 2.91 5.13
C PHE A 202 17.57 3.32 3.84
N ASN A 203 18.76 2.76 3.57
CA ASN A 203 19.50 3.13 2.37
C ASN A 203 19.61 1.99 1.36
N LYS A 204 19.36 0.73 1.78
CA LYS A 204 19.50 -0.45 0.92
C LYS A 204 18.19 -1.19 0.63
N SER A 205 17.18 -1.10 1.49
CA SER A 205 15.94 -1.90 1.34
C SER A 205 14.70 -1.06 1.00
N MET A 206 14.61 0.12 1.60
CA MET A 206 13.47 1.02 1.49
C MET A 206 13.82 2.27 0.70
N MET A 207 12.95 2.64 -0.23
CA MET A 207 13.02 3.82 -1.07
C MET A 207 12.63 5.09 -0.31
N GLN A 208 13.02 6.26 -0.81
CA GLN A 208 12.80 7.53 -0.09
C GLN A 208 11.33 7.90 0.07
N ASP A 209 10.47 7.43 -0.83
CA ASP A 209 9.01 7.63 -0.78
C ASP A 209 8.27 6.52 -0.03
N GLY A 210 9.01 5.64 0.67
CA GLY A 210 8.47 4.49 1.40
C GLY A 210 8.28 3.23 0.56
N SER A 211 8.50 3.28 -0.75
CA SER A 211 8.40 2.09 -1.59
C SER A 211 9.40 0.99 -1.17
N TRP A 212 9.07 -0.28 -1.43
CA TRP A 212 9.96 -1.40 -1.11
C TRP A 212 10.65 -1.94 -2.37
N GLY A 213 11.98 -1.90 -2.42
CA GLY A 213 12.75 -2.13 -3.65
C GLY A 213 12.93 -3.59 -4.09
N GLN A 214 12.14 -4.53 -3.55
CA GLN A 214 12.31 -5.96 -3.86
C GLN A 214 11.03 -6.57 -4.42
N SER A 215 10.01 -6.73 -3.58
CA SER A 215 8.67 -7.15 -4.03
C SER A 215 7.61 -6.89 -2.96
N PRO A 216 6.33 -6.85 -3.34
CA PRO A 216 5.20 -6.97 -2.43
C PRO A 216 5.35 -8.11 -1.42
N GLY A 217 5.61 -9.36 -1.85
CA GLY A 217 5.77 -10.47 -0.92
C GLY A 217 6.91 -10.26 0.10
N TYR A 218 8.00 -9.62 -0.33
CA TYR A 218 9.19 -9.43 0.50
C TYR A 218 9.15 -8.22 1.44
N VAL A 219 8.29 -7.21 1.21
CA VAL A 219 8.04 -6.19 2.24
C VAL A 219 7.44 -6.86 3.46
N PHE A 220 6.45 -7.73 3.26
CA PHE A 220 5.85 -8.49 4.34
C PHE A 220 6.90 -9.40 4.96
N ALA A 221 7.56 -10.23 4.17
CA ALA A 221 8.53 -11.20 4.67
C ALA A 221 9.78 -10.60 5.36
N ARG A 222 10.05 -9.29 5.26
CA ARG A 222 11.23 -8.64 5.91
C ARG A 222 10.85 -7.60 6.96
N MET A 223 9.72 -6.92 6.82
CA MET A 223 9.34 -5.79 7.67
C MET A 223 8.01 -5.98 8.41
N LEU A 224 7.15 -6.90 7.98
CA LEU A 224 5.86 -7.15 8.64
C LEU A 224 5.66 -8.60 9.10
N ASP A 225 6.61 -9.50 8.84
CA ASP A 225 6.48 -10.94 9.10
C ASP A 225 7.21 -11.39 10.37
N THR A 226 7.03 -12.67 10.68
CA THR A 226 7.54 -13.46 11.81
C THR A 226 9.06 -13.70 11.85
N ARG A 227 9.81 -13.12 10.91
CA ARG A 227 11.28 -13.20 10.85
C ARG A 227 11.91 -12.23 11.84
N MET A 228 11.90 -12.62 13.12
CA MET A 228 12.12 -11.76 14.28
C MET A 228 13.36 -10.86 14.18
N SER A 229 14.50 -11.43 13.79
CA SER A 229 15.77 -10.69 13.70
C SER A 229 15.80 -9.63 12.60
N LYS A 230 14.88 -9.69 11.62
CA LYS A 230 14.70 -8.66 10.58
C LYS A 230 13.65 -7.63 11.01
N THR A 231 12.47 -8.12 11.38
CA THR A 231 11.26 -7.32 11.61
C THR A 231 11.23 -6.62 12.97
N HIS A 232 11.59 -7.33 14.04
CA HIS A 232 11.20 -6.96 15.40
C HIS A 232 12.34 -6.34 16.23
N ILE A 233 13.56 -6.32 15.71
CA ILE A 233 14.66 -5.59 16.36
C ILE A 233 14.39 -4.08 16.45
N LYS A 234 13.67 -3.51 15.48
CA LYS A 234 13.20 -2.11 15.52
C LYS A 234 12.27 -1.84 16.70
N ASP A 235 11.43 -2.82 17.06
CA ASP A 235 10.47 -2.68 18.16
C ASP A 235 11.19 -2.74 19.51
N VAL A 236 12.22 -3.58 19.64
CA VAL A 236 13.14 -3.60 20.79
C VAL A 236 13.88 -2.25 20.91
N MET A 237 14.38 -1.72 19.79
CA MET A 237 15.05 -0.41 19.80
C MET A 237 14.10 0.73 20.17
N GLU A 238 12.86 0.71 19.70
CA GLU A 238 11.84 1.69 20.13
C GLU A 238 11.60 1.59 21.64
N PHE A 239 11.33 0.37 22.14
CA PHE A 239 11.00 0.15 23.54
C PHE A 239 12.13 0.54 24.50
N THR A 240 13.37 0.27 24.10
CA THR A 240 14.58 0.61 24.87
C THR A 240 15.04 2.07 24.69
N GLY A 241 14.35 2.86 23.86
CA GLY A 241 14.72 4.25 23.58
C GLY A 241 15.98 4.41 22.72
N LEU A 242 16.40 3.34 22.03
CA LEU A 242 17.55 3.33 21.13
C LEU A 242 17.21 3.79 19.71
N GLY A 243 15.94 3.98 19.36
CA GLY A 243 15.51 4.53 18.08
C GLY A 243 14.08 5.08 18.12
N SER A 244 13.63 5.67 17.00
CA SER A 244 12.25 6.14 16.83
C SER A 244 11.74 5.79 15.43
N TYR A 245 11.36 4.53 15.26
CA TYR A 245 10.86 3.93 14.03
C TYR A 245 9.35 4.14 13.86
N TYR A 246 8.58 4.21 14.94
CA TYR A 246 7.14 4.47 14.87
C TYR A 246 6.82 5.93 14.48
N ASN A 247 7.74 6.85 14.74
CA ASN A 247 7.62 8.25 14.32
C ASN A 247 8.45 8.59 13.08
N ASP A 248 9.15 7.62 12.48
CA ASP A 248 9.93 7.87 11.26
C ASP A 248 8.98 8.03 10.06
N PRO A 249 9.01 9.18 9.36
CA PRO A 249 8.11 9.41 8.24
C PRO A 249 8.22 8.37 7.13
N ARG A 250 9.43 7.85 6.83
CA ARG A 250 9.62 6.87 5.76
C ARG A 250 9.04 5.51 6.15
N MET A 251 9.11 5.14 7.43
CA MET A 251 8.41 3.96 7.93
C MET A 251 6.89 4.09 7.80
N ASN A 252 6.33 5.27 8.06
CA ASN A 252 4.89 5.49 7.87
C ASN A 252 4.48 5.36 6.39
N LEU A 253 5.28 5.95 5.49
CA LEU A 253 5.09 5.81 4.04
C LEU A 253 5.23 4.35 3.57
N LEU A 254 6.13 3.57 4.16
CA LEU A 254 6.30 2.13 3.88
C LEU A 254 5.07 1.32 4.25
N TYR A 255 4.48 1.57 5.41
CA TYR A 255 3.28 0.87 5.80
C TYR A 255 2.08 1.28 4.95
N GLU A 256 1.95 2.56 4.58
CA GLU A 256 0.95 3.02 3.61
C GLU A 256 1.15 2.34 2.23
N TRP A 257 2.40 2.22 1.78
CA TRP A 257 2.74 1.50 0.56
C TRP A 257 2.37 0.01 0.67
N ALA A 258 2.69 -0.63 1.78
CA ALA A 258 2.37 -2.05 2.00
C ALA A 258 0.86 -2.31 1.97
N THR A 259 0.03 -1.41 2.50
CA THR A 259 -1.43 -1.57 2.51
C THR A 259 -2.12 -1.13 1.22
N THR A 260 -1.43 -0.38 0.35
CA THR A 260 -2.05 0.24 -0.85
C THR A 260 -1.48 -0.30 -2.17
N PHE A 261 -0.16 -0.53 -2.24
CA PHE A 261 0.54 -1.06 -3.42
C PHE A 261 0.75 -2.56 -3.35
N ALA A 262 1.10 -3.11 -2.18
CA ALA A 262 1.50 -4.51 -2.08
C ALA A 262 0.31 -5.48 -1.88
N LEU A 263 -0.83 -4.96 -1.43
CA LEU A 263 -2.05 -5.72 -1.19
C LEU A 263 -3.14 -5.39 -2.22
N THR A 264 -3.89 -6.42 -2.59
CA THR A 264 -5.15 -6.31 -3.35
C THR A 264 -6.32 -6.01 -2.40
N PRO A 265 -7.48 -5.56 -2.91
CA PRO A 265 -8.66 -5.30 -2.08
C PRO A 265 -9.11 -6.50 -1.22
N PHE A 266 -8.93 -7.73 -1.71
CA PHE A 266 -9.25 -8.96 -0.98
C PHE A 266 -8.09 -9.48 -0.09
N GLY A 267 -7.08 -8.64 0.16
CA GLY A 267 -5.95 -8.94 1.05
C GLY A 267 -4.93 -9.95 0.50
N GLY A 268 -4.96 -10.25 -0.80
CA GLY A 268 -3.90 -11.00 -1.47
C GLY A 268 -2.71 -10.08 -1.86
N TYR A 269 -1.59 -10.66 -2.29
CA TYR A 269 -0.51 -9.85 -2.85
C TYR A 269 -0.70 -9.51 -4.31
N THR A 270 -0.40 -8.27 -4.67
CA THR A 270 -0.12 -7.87 -6.05
C THR A 270 1.11 -8.62 -6.54
N LYS A 271 1.10 -9.06 -7.80
CA LYS A 271 2.05 -10.05 -8.32
C LYS A 271 3.26 -9.40 -8.96
N PHE A 272 4.05 -8.69 -8.18
CA PHE A 272 5.34 -8.17 -8.61
C PHE A 272 6.47 -8.87 -7.87
N GLY A 273 7.66 -8.89 -8.48
CA GLY A 273 8.83 -9.54 -7.92
C GLY A 273 8.59 -11.04 -7.61
N ASP A 274 9.39 -11.56 -6.68
CA ASP A 274 9.23 -12.91 -6.15
C ASP A 274 8.01 -12.99 -5.23
N THR A 275 6.84 -13.17 -5.84
CA THR A 275 5.56 -13.34 -5.15
C THR A 275 4.86 -14.59 -5.68
N GLY A 276 4.40 -15.47 -4.77
CA GLY A 276 3.66 -16.68 -5.13
C GLY A 276 2.22 -16.38 -5.57
N LEU A 277 1.62 -17.25 -6.40
CA LEU A 277 0.24 -17.07 -6.86
C LEU A 277 -0.78 -17.13 -5.74
N THR A 278 -0.67 -18.09 -4.82
CA THR A 278 -1.67 -18.32 -3.77
C THR A 278 -1.31 -17.67 -2.45
N GLU A 279 -0.25 -16.86 -2.44
CA GLU A 279 0.22 -16.24 -1.22
C GLU A 279 -0.77 -15.18 -0.73
N ASN A 280 -1.61 -15.58 0.23
CA ASN A 280 -2.37 -14.71 1.11
C ASN A 280 -1.97 -15.07 2.54
N ARG A 281 -1.02 -14.31 3.09
CA ARG A 281 -0.45 -14.55 4.42
C ARG A 281 -0.69 -13.39 5.36
N LEU A 282 -1.61 -12.48 5.04
CA LEU A 282 -1.81 -11.27 5.84
C LEU A 282 -2.01 -11.60 7.33
N ALA A 283 -2.80 -12.63 7.64
CA ALA A 283 -3.04 -13.07 9.01
C ALA A 283 -1.79 -13.67 9.72
N ASN A 284 -0.73 -14.00 8.99
CA ASN A 284 0.55 -14.47 9.55
C ASN A 284 1.56 -13.34 9.76
N HIS A 285 1.29 -12.12 9.30
CA HIS A 285 2.23 -11.00 9.36
C HIS A 285 1.99 -10.17 10.62
N SER A 286 2.83 -10.34 11.63
CA SER A 286 2.69 -9.65 12.92
C SER A 286 2.65 -8.13 12.80
N GLY A 287 3.47 -7.56 11.92
CA GLY A 287 3.58 -6.11 11.71
C GLY A 287 2.26 -5.44 11.36
N ILE A 288 1.37 -6.13 10.65
CA ILE A 288 0.09 -5.57 10.24
C ILE A 288 -0.90 -5.44 11.41
N TYR A 289 -0.76 -6.26 12.45
CA TYR A 289 -1.68 -6.27 13.59
C TYR A 289 -1.52 -5.08 14.53
N TYR A 290 -0.39 -4.38 14.47
CA TYR A 290 -0.09 -3.19 15.27
C TYR A 290 0.32 -2.01 14.37
N ALA A 291 -0.10 -2.01 13.11
CA ALA A 291 0.23 -0.97 12.14
C ALA A 291 -0.23 0.44 12.59
N GLU A 292 -1.19 0.53 13.51
CA GLU A 292 -1.60 1.79 14.14
C GLU A 292 -0.45 2.54 14.85
N ARG A 293 0.64 1.83 15.20
CA ARG A 293 1.87 2.44 15.72
C ARG A 293 2.53 3.40 14.74
N HIS A 294 2.28 3.21 13.44
CA HIS A 294 2.81 4.03 12.34
C HIS A 294 1.82 5.10 11.85
N GLY A 295 0.70 5.28 12.55
CA GLY A 295 -0.31 6.29 12.23
C GLY A 295 -1.73 5.73 12.22
N THR A 296 -2.70 6.61 12.48
CA THR A 296 -4.12 6.25 12.54
C THR A 296 -4.63 5.70 11.23
N ASP A 297 -4.25 6.31 10.11
CA ASP A 297 -4.78 5.98 8.79
C ASP A 297 -4.21 4.65 8.31
N VAL A 298 -2.90 4.46 8.48
CA VAL A 298 -2.21 3.18 8.26
C VAL A 298 -2.82 2.06 9.10
N GLY A 299 -3.07 2.32 10.39
CA GLY A 299 -3.76 1.37 11.27
C GLY A 299 -5.17 1.03 10.78
N GLY A 300 -5.90 2.02 10.27
CA GLY A 300 -7.22 1.83 9.66
C GLY A 300 -7.17 1.00 8.38
N MET A 301 -6.20 1.24 7.50
CA MET A 301 -5.97 0.46 6.27
C MET A 301 -5.60 -0.99 6.57
N ALA A 302 -4.68 -1.20 7.51
CA ALA A 302 -4.34 -2.54 7.99
C ALA A 302 -5.57 -3.27 8.57
N TYR A 303 -6.39 -2.56 9.36
CA TYR A 303 -7.58 -3.14 9.96
C TYR A 303 -8.70 -3.41 8.95
N TRP A 304 -8.81 -2.60 7.89
CA TRP A 304 -9.71 -2.85 6.76
C TRP A 304 -9.41 -4.19 6.09
N HIS A 305 -8.13 -4.43 5.74
CA HIS A 305 -7.69 -5.71 5.14
C HIS A 305 -7.84 -6.92 6.08
N LEU A 306 -7.52 -6.73 7.36
CA LEU A 306 -7.62 -7.80 8.36
C LEU A 306 -9.07 -8.16 8.69
N GLY A 307 -9.99 -7.20 8.65
CA GLY A 307 -11.35 -7.33 9.15
C GLY A 307 -11.36 -7.84 10.60
N ASN A 308 -12.13 -8.90 10.86
CA ASN A 308 -12.20 -9.55 12.18
C ASN A 308 -11.28 -10.79 12.31
N LYS A 309 -10.33 -10.99 11.38
CA LYS A 309 -9.47 -12.17 11.37
C LYS A 309 -8.49 -12.13 12.55
N ASN A 310 -8.45 -13.21 13.33
CA ASN A 310 -7.37 -13.46 14.28
C ASN A 310 -6.08 -13.81 13.52
N PRO A 311 -4.90 -13.67 14.15
CA PRO A 311 -3.65 -14.19 13.61
C PRO A 311 -3.82 -15.65 13.17
N GLY A 312 -3.50 -15.94 11.91
CA GLY A 312 -3.83 -17.19 11.23
C GLY A 312 -3.09 -18.40 11.78
N SER A 313 -1.92 -18.18 12.37
CA SER A 313 -1.14 -19.19 13.10
C SER A 313 -0.56 -18.61 14.38
N PHE A 314 -0.49 -19.40 15.46
CA PHE A 314 0.31 -19.03 16.60
C PHE A 314 1.79 -19.27 16.25
N ASN A 315 2.56 -18.20 16.08
CA ASN A 315 3.92 -18.26 15.55
C ASN A 315 4.93 -17.52 16.45
N SER A 316 6.16 -17.41 15.97
CA SER A 316 7.34 -16.84 16.65
C SER A 316 7.22 -15.38 17.09
N SER A 317 6.14 -14.68 16.76
CA SER A 317 5.97 -13.23 16.98
C SER A 317 4.77 -12.84 17.82
N ASN A 318 4.00 -13.80 18.34
CA ASN A 318 2.74 -13.51 19.04
C ASN A 318 2.91 -12.67 20.32
N LEU A 319 4.04 -12.79 21.01
CA LEU A 319 4.38 -11.90 22.13
C LEU A 319 4.36 -10.42 21.69
N PHE A 320 4.93 -10.13 20.52
CA PHE A 320 5.00 -8.77 19.97
C PHE A 320 3.62 -8.26 19.59
N ILE A 321 2.79 -9.06 18.92
CA ILE A 321 1.38 -8.70 18.65
C ILE A 321 0.67 -8.35 19.95
N TYR A 322 0.83 -9.19 20.98
CA TYR A 322 0.15 -9.00 22.26
C TYR A 322 0.56 -7.70 22.97
N ILE A 323 1.85 -7.39 22.98
CA ILE A 323 2.40 -6.21 23.64
C ILE A 323 2.06 -4.95 22.84
N LEU A 324 2.34 -4.95 21.53
CA LEU A 324 2.34 -3.75 20.69
C LEU A 324 0.94 -3.35 20.23
N LYS A 325 0.03 -4.29 20.01
CA LYS A 325 -1.32 -3.99 19.57
C LYS A 325 -2.10 -3.17 20.61
N ASP A 326 -2.77 -2.11 20.16
CA ASP A 326 -3.67 -1.33 20.99
C ASP A 326 -4.94 -2.15 21.34
N ILE A 327 -5.44 -1.95 22.55
CA ILE A 327 -6.70 -2.54 23.00
C ILE A 327 -7.90 -1.92 22.27
N ASN A 328 -7.78 -0.67 21.83
CA ASN A 328 -8.77 0.02 21.03
C ASN A 328 -8.52 -0.28 19.56
N LYS A 329 -9.50 -0.88 18.90
CA LYS A 329 -9.41 -1.20 17.47
C LYS A 329 -9.41 0.10 16.65
N PRO A 330 -8.47 0.27 15.70
CA PRO A 330 -8.56 1.36 14.73
C PRO A 330 -9.87 1.29 13.96
N THR A 331 -10.40 2.45 13.56
CA THR A 331 -11.51 2.49 12.60
C THR A 331 -10.99 2.01 11.25
N PRO A 332 -11.59 0.98 10.63
CA PRO A 332 -11.17 0.54 9.31
C PRO A 332 -11.30 1.66 8.28
N ILE A 333 -10.28 1.81 7.43
CA ILE A 333 -10.20 2.80 6.36
C ILE A 333 -9.79 2.05 5.09
N MET A 334 -10.64 2.05 4.07
CA MET A 334 -10.26 1.48 2.78
C MET A 334 -9.07 2.25 2.19
N PRO A 335 -8.03 1.57 1.66
CA PRO A 335 -6.99 2.23 0.88
C PRO A 335 -7.57 3.02 -0.30
N VAL A 336 -6.89 4.11 -0.67
CA VAL A 336 -7.26 4.96 -1.81
C VAL A 336 -6.11 5.03 -2.81
N SER A 337 -6.39 5.51 -4.02
CA SER A 337 -5.39 5.67 -5.06
C SER A 337 -4.19 6.49 -4.59
N LEU A 338 -2.99 6.01 -4.91
CA LEU A 338 -1.72 6.53 -4.40
C LEU A 338 -0.66 6.55 -5.51
N LEU A 339 0.07 7.67 -5.59
CA LEU A 339 1.19 7.85 -6.51
C LEU A 339 2.50 7.82 -5.74
N ARG A 340 3.49 7.10 -6.26
CA ARG A 340 4.83 6.94 -5.67
C ARG A 340 5.88 7.11 -6.74
N ASP A 341 6.66 8.18 -6.64
CA ASP A 341 7.68 8.53 -7.63
C ASP A 341 8.68 7.38 -7.88
N GLN A 342 8.95 6.54 -6.89
CA GLN A 342 9.90 5.43 -6.99
C GLN A 342 9.29 4.05 -7.28
N SER A 343 7.96 3.88 -7.30
CA SER A 343 7.34 2.58 -7.60
C SER A 343 6.19 2.58 -8.61
N GLY A 344 5.61 3.74 -8.92
CA GLY A 344 4.52 3.86 -9.89
C GLY A 344 3.20 4.35 -9.27
N ALA A 345 2.09 3.73 -9.68
CA ALA A 345 0.74 4.15 -9.29
C ALA A 345 -0.10 2.96 -8.82
N ALA A 346 -0.81 3.15 -7.71
CA ALA A 346 -1.88 2.28 -7.25
C ALA A 346 -3.20 3.00 -7.45
N LEU A 347 -4.09 2.45 -8.27
CA LEU A 347 -5.40 3.03 -8.60
C LEU A 347 -6.48 2.14 -7.99
N TRP A 348 -7.26 2.68 -7.06
CA TRP A 348 -8.25 1.96 -6.26
C TRP A 348 -9.65 2.48 -6.54
N ASP A 349 -10.61 1.57 -6.71
CA ASP A 349 -12.03 1.90 -6.71
C ASP A 349 -12.46 2.50 -5.36
N LYS A 350 -13.54 3.29 -5.39
CA LYS A 350 -14.14 3.96 -4.24
C LYS A 350 -15.20 3.12 -3.55
N THR A 351 -15.43 1.89 -4.01
CA THR A 351 -16.37 0.94 -3.41
C THR A 351 -15.72 0.28 -2.21
N ASP A 352 -16.23 0.55 -1.01
CA ASP A 352 -15.80 -0.09 0.25
C ASP A 352 -16.15 -1.59 0.27
N SER A 353 -15.33 -2.41 -0.40
CA SER A 353 -15.52 -3.85 -0.60
C SER A 353 -14.21 -4.56 -0.89
N GLU A 354 -14.08 -5.82 -0.46
CA GLU A 354 -13.00 -6.72 -0.89
C GLU A 354 -13.09 -7.07 -2.39
N GLU A 355 -14.24 -6.80 -3.02
CA GLU A 355 -14.50 -6.99 -4.46
C GLU A 355 -14.17 -5.76 -5.31
N ALA A 356 -13.66 -4.69 -4.69
CA ALA A 356 -13.31 -3.45 -5.37
C ALA A 356 -12.32 -3.67 -6.52
N LEU A 357 -12.36 -2.78 -7.52
CA LEU A 357 -11.41 -2.78 -8.62
C LEU A 357 -10.10 -2.13 -8.15
N GLN A 358 -8.97 -2.66 -8.64
CA GLN A 358 -7.65 -2.09 -8.42
C GLN A 358 -6.79 -2.29 -9.67
N GLY A 359 -6.03 -1.27 -10.04
CA GLY A 359 -4.98 -1.34 -11.04
C GLY A 359 -3.66 -0.83 -10.46
N ILE A 360 -2.62 -1.66 -10.48
CA ILE A 360 -1.27 -1.25 -10.10
C ILE A 360 -0.43 -1.13 -11.36
N LEU A 361 0.20 0.02 -11.56
CA LEU A 361 1.29 0.24 -12.51
C LEU A 361 2.60 0.27 -11.72
N TYR A 362 3.49 -0.68 -12.00
CA TYR A 362 4.70 -0.91 -11.22
C TYR A 362 5.95 -0.63 -12.06
N CYS A 363 6.79 0.27 -11.57
CA CYS A 363 8.10 0.55 -12.12
C CYS A 363 9.00 1.05 -10.98
N LEU A 364 9.90 0.19 -10.50
CA LEU A 364 10.88 0.60 -9.51
C LEU A 364 11.87 1.57 -10.13
N LYS A 365 12.13 2.69 -9.47
CA LYS A 365 13.16 3.63 -9.92
C LYS A 365 14.54 3.09 -9.61
N ASN A 366 15.44 3.14 -10.59
CA ASN A 366 16.84 2.83 -10.42
C ASN A 366 17.44 3.82 -9.41
N ASP A 367 17.89 3.29 -8.28
CA ASP A 367 18.61 4.00 -7.25
C ASP A 367 19.92 3.25 -6.99
N PRO A 368 21.08 3.77 -7.43
CA PRO A 368 22.37 3.11 -7.22
C PRO A 368 22.74 2.99 -5.73
N GLY A 369 22.03 3.71 -4.86
CA GLY A 369 22.10 3.59 -3.42
C GLY A 369 21.44 2.32 -2.89
N GLN A 370 20.40 1.78 -3.54
CA GLN A 370 19.62 0.63 -3.07
C GLN A 370 20.31 -0.70 -3.35
N ASP A 371 20.04 -1.68 -2.49
CA ASP A 371 20.40 -3.08 -2.71
C ASP A 371 19.21 -3.78 -3.37
N ASN A 372 19.03 -3.56 -4.67
CA ASN A 372 18.05 -4.28 -5.50
C ASN A 372 18.45 -5.76 -5.71
N LEU A 373 19.45 -6.30 -5.00
CA LEU A 373 20.12 -7.57 -5.34
C LEU A 373 19.34 -8.84 -4.98
N GLY A 374 18.00 -8.79 -4.94
CA GLY A 374 17.24 -10.03 -4.92
C GLY A 374 15.76 -9.84 -4.60
N HIS A 375 14.95 -10.60 -5.33
CA HIS A 375 13.49 -10.71 -5.26
C HIS A 375 12.69 -9.75 -6.12
N ASP A 376 13.33 -8.91 -6.89
CA ASP A 376 12.76 -8.22 -8.05
C ASP A 376 12.81 -9.12 -9.30
N LEU A 377 11.95 -8.84 -10.28
CA LEU A 377 11.93 -9.53 -11.57
C LEU A 377 12.06 -8.51 -12.70
N GLU A 378 12.10 -8.97 -13.94
CA GLU A 378 12.09 -8.11 -15.13
C GLU A 378 10.64 -7.65 -15.42
N ASP A 379 9.97 -7.10 -14.40
CA ASP A 379 8.59 -6.61 -14.41
C ASP A 379 8.52 -5.08 -14.37
N VAL A 380 9.55 -4.42 -14.89
CA VAL A 380 9.60 -2.97 -15.09
C VAL A 380 8.49 -2.55 -16.06
N ASN A 381 7.81 -1.45 -15.71
CA ASN A 381 6.61 -0.96 -16.41
C ASN A 381 5.48 -2.02 -16.51
N SER A 382 5.45 -3.03 -15.62
CA SER A 382 4.38 -4.02 -15.60
C SER A 382 3.15 -3.50 -14.86
N PHE A 383 2.04 -4.23 -14.97
CA PHE A 383 0.81 -3.94 -14.24
C PHE A 383 0.12 -5.21 -13.71
N ASP A 384 -0.71 -5.02 -12.69
CA ASP A 384 -1.60 -6.02 -12.11
C ASP A 384 -2.99 -5.39 -11.97
N ILE A 385 -4.03 -6.10 -12.42
CA ILE A 385 -5.41 -5.63 -12.35
C ILE A 385 -6.22 -6.66 -11.61
N THR A 386 -6.91 -6.21 -10.57
CA THR A 386 -7.90 -6.98 -9.82
C THR A 386 -9.29 -6.39 -9.93
N ALA A 387 -10.29 -7.25 -9.91
CA ALA A 387 -11.70 -6.87 -9.85
C ALA A 387 -12.50 -8.03 -9.28
N TYR A 388 -13.60 -7.73 -8.58
CA TYR A 388 -14.57 -8.72 -8.11
C TYR A 388 -13.90 -9.84 -7.30
N GLY A 389 -12.94 -9.47 -6.43
CA GLY A 389 -12.25 -10.43 -5.55
C GLY A 389 -11.21 -11.31 -6.23
N GLN A 390 -10.87 -11.05 -7.50
CA GLN A 390 -9.88 -11.82 -8.26
C GLN A 390 -8.84 -10.97 -8.96
N HIS A 391 -7.71 -11.58 -9.31
CA HIS A 391 -6.84 -11.02 -10.35
C HIS A 391 -7.40 -11.32 -11.73
N ILE A 392 -7.46 -10.29 -12.58
CA ILE A 392 -7.91 -10.37 -13.97
C ILE A 392 -6.70 -10.57 -14.89
N VAL A 393 -5.68 -9.72 -14.74
CA VAL A 393 -4.41 -9.76 -15.46
C VAL A 393 -3.29 -9.57 -14.44
N LEU A 394 -2.33 -10.50 -14.41
CA LEU A 394 -1.28 -10.55 -13.41
C LEU A 394 -0.04 -11.22 -13.98
N ASN A 395 1.13 -10.80 -13.54
CA ASN A 395 2.39 -11.47 -13.85
C ASN A 395 2.36 -12.96 -13.47
N SER A 396 3.32 -13.71 -14.01
CA SER A 396 3.40 -15.16 -13.80
C SER A 396 3.65 -15.61 -12.36
N GLY A 397 4.14 -14.73 -11.47
CA GLY A 397 4.67 -15.16 -10.18
C GLY A 397 5.85 -16.13 -10.35
N VAL A 398 6.20 -16.84 -9.28
CA VAL A 398 7.42 -17.66 -9.22
C VAL A 398 7.20 -18.99 -8.52
N ARG A 399 7.82 -20.05 -9.05
CA ARG A 399 7.86 -21.38 -8.41
C ARG A 399 9.29 -21.74 -8.02
N TYR A 400 9.50 -22.04 -6.74
CA TYR A 400 10.76 -22.61 -6.28
C TYR A 400 10.81 -24.12 -6.55
N THR A 401 11.84 -24.58 -7.25
CA THR A 401 12.05 -26.01 -7.57
C THR A 401 12.82 -26.77 -6.49
N ASN A 402 13.55 -26.07 -5.62
CA ASN A 402 14.26 -26.64 -4.47
C ASN A 402 13.72 -26.01 -3.18
N ALA A 403 13.51 -26.82 -2.15
CA ALA A 403 12.93 -26.41 -0.86
C ALA A 403 13.80 -25.42 -0.06
N ASP A 404 15.01 -25.11 -0.52
CA ASP A 404 16.01 -24.28 0.15
C ASP A 404 16.07 -22.83 -0.36
N GLY A 405 15.30 -22.47 -1.39
CA GLY A 405 15.10 -21.09 -1.84
C GLY A 405 16.39 -20.28 -2.06
N SER A 406 17.51 -20.95 -2.37
CA SER A 406 18.84 -20.33 -2.43
C SER A 406 19.70 -20.86 -3.57
N GLY A 407 20.59 -20.01 -4.09
CA GLY A 407 21.60 -20.35 -5.11
C GLY A 407 21.54 -19.51 -6.40
N PHE A 408 22.56 -19.67 -7.26
CA PHE A 408 22.73 -18.94 -8.54
C PHE A 408 21.57 -19.07 -9.54
N ASN A 409 20.62 -19.97 -9.28
CA ASN A 409 19.51 -20.28 -10.18
C ASN A 409 18.15 -19.75 -9.72
N TYR A 410 18.11 -18.97 -8.65
CA TYR A 410 16.90 -18.43 -8.05
C TYR A 410 16.26 -17.30 -8.91
N PRO A 411 14.92 -17.20 -9.03
CA PRO A 411 13.86 -18.01 -8.41
C PRO A 411 13.58 -19.37 -9.10
N GLY A 412 14.41 -19.78 -10.07
CA GLY A 412 14.33 -21.09 -10.72
C GLY A 412 14.11 -21.01 -12.22
N TYR A 413 13.65 -22.12 -12.78
CA TYR A 413 13.28 -22.26 -14.19
C TYR A 413 11.80 -22.58 -14.33
N ALA A 414 11.16 -21.92 -15.29
CA ALA A 414 9.82 -22.24 -15.75
C ALA A 414 9.84 -23.56 -16.56
N PRO A 415 8.68 -24.19 -16.81
CA PRO A 415 8.59 -25.49 -17.47
C PRO A 415 9.21 -25.56 -18.87
N ASP A 416 9.36 -24.42 -19.55
CA ASP A 416 10.01 -24.31 -20.86
C ASP A 416 11.53 -24.14 -20.80
N GLY A 417 12.12 -24.22 -19.61
CA GLY A 417 13.57 -24.12 -19.40
C GLY A 417 14.10 -22.69 -19.31
N GLY A 418 13.28 -21.66 -19.52
CA GLY A 418 13.67 -20.28 -19.27
C GLY A 418 13.52 -19.90 -17.78
N ARG A 419 14.12 -18.77 -17.37
CA ARG A 419 13.98 -18.26 -15.99
C ARG A 419 12.56 -17.79 -15.69
N TRP A 420 12.08 -17.92 -14.45
CA TRP A 420 10.81 -17.29 -14.03
C TRP A 420 10.88 -15.75 -14.01
N LYS A 421 12.06 -15.19 -13.72
CA LYS A 421 12.28 -13.74 -13.63
C LYS A 421 12.15 -12.95 -14.94
N ARG A 422 12.04 -13.64 -16.08
CA ARG A 422 12.19 -13.00 -17.40
C ARG A 422 10.98 -12.14 -17.79
N ALA A 423 11.22 -11.08 -18.55
CA ALA A 423 10.21 -10.14 -19.01
C ALA A 423 9.08 -10.79 -19.83
N SER A 424 9.36 -11.87 -20.57
CA SER A 424 8.33 -12.58 -21.36
C SER A 424 7.22 -13.24 -20.53
N LEU A 425 7.37 -13.29 -19.20
CA LEU A 425 6.40 -13.82 -18.24
C LEU A 425 5.70 -12.70 -17.43
N GLN A 426 5.96 -11.44 -17.77
CA GLN A 426 5.40 -10.27 -17.10
C GLN A 426 4.45 -9.53 -18.05
N ASN A 427 3.59 -8.67 -17.50
CA ASN A 427 2.73 -7.77 -18.28
C ASN A 427 3.51 -6.56 -18.80
N THR A 428 4.60 -6.78 -19.52
CA THR A 428 5.52 -5.73 -19.99
C THR A 428 5.78 -5.80 -21.50
N VAL A 429 6.63 -4.90 -22.01
CA VAL A 429 7.02 -4.77 -23.41
C VAL A 429 8.35 -5.47 -23.69
N LEU A 430 8.47 -6.05 -24.89
CA LEU A 430 9.69 -6.58 -25.48
C LEU A 430 9.90 -5.95 -26.86
N ILE A 431 11.15 -5.70 -27.24
CA ILE A 431 11.53 -5.16 -28.56
C ILE A 431 12.44 -6.18 -29.26
N GLY A 432 12.15 -6.47 -30.52
CA GLY A 432 12.85 -7.50 -31.31
C GLY A 432 12.55 -8.91 -30.80
N ASP A 433 13.57 -9.78 -30.88
CA ASP A 433 13.49 -11.19 -30.45
C ASP A 433 13.78 -11.38 -28.95
N ASP A 434 13.80 -10.30 -28.17
CA ASP A 434 14.13 -10.34 -26.75
C ASP A 434 13.10 -11.12 -25.94
N THR A 435 13.59 -11.79 -24.91
CA THR A 435 12.75 -12.47 -23.90
C THR A 435 12.98 -11.92 -22.48
N GLN A 436 13.94 -11.01 -22.35
CA GLN A 436 14.44 -10.47 -21.10
C GLN A 436 14.63 -8.95 -21.18
N HIS A 437 14.56 -8.28 -20.03
CA HIS A 437 15.03 -6.90 -19.88
C HIS A 437 16.51 -6.86 -19.51
N SER A 438 17.14 -5.71 -19.72
CA SER A 438 18.55 -5.49 -19.38
C SER A 438 18.79 -5.34 -17.87
N GLN A 439 17.75 -4.94 -17.14
CA GLN A 439 17.74 -4.79 -15.69
C GLN A 439 16.30 -4.83 -15.16
N THR A 440 16.15 -4.82 -13.84
CA THR A 440 14.89 -5.00 -13.10
C THR A 440 14.35 -3.70 -12.49
N ASP A 441 14.99 -2.56 -12.80
CA ASP A 441 14.54 -1.22 -12.44
C ASP A 441 14.48 -0.28 -13.66
N GLY A 442 13.66 0.75 -13.57
CA GLY A 442 13.43 1.78 -14.58
C GLY A 442 13.58 3.19 -14.00
N ASN A 443 12.78 4.14 -14.46
CA ASN A 443 12.84 5.54 -14.00
C ASN A 443 11.71 5.93 -13.03
N GLY A 444 10.80 5.00 -12.72
CA GLY A 444 9.69 5.22 -11.80
C GLY A 444 8.50 5.93 -12.45
N LEU A 445 7.69 6.59 -11.61
CA LEU A 445 6.55 7.39 -12.04
C LEU A 445 7.03 8.75 -12.56
N ILE A 446 6.52 9.16 -13.73
CA ILE A 446 6.84 10.45 -14.36
C ILE A 446 5.63 11.38 -14.47
N ASP A 447 4.42 10.84 -14.37
CA ASP A 447 3.16 11.59 -14.40
C ASP A 447 2.04 10.81 -13.72
N GLY A 448 0.97 11.46 -13.29
CA GLY A 448 -0.20 10.81 -12.71
C GLY A 448 -1.11 11.78 -11.97
N LEU A 449 -2.40 11.46 -11.96
CA LEU A 449 -3.45 12.18 -11.23
C LEU A 449 -4.43 11.19 -10.61
N VAL A 450 -4.76 11.42 -9.34
CA VAL A 450 -5.68 10.59 -8.53
C VAL A 450 -6.67 11.48 -7.77
N GLY A 451 -7.74 10.91 -7.24
CA GLY A 451 -8.81 11.56 -6.46
C GLY A 451 -10.13 11.77 -7.21
N GLY A 452 -10.16 11.59 -8.53
CA GLY A 452 -11.36 11.72 -9.39
C GLY A 452 -11.98 10.37 -9.75
N ASN A 453 -13.03 10.32 -10.58
CA ASN A 453 -13.52 9.05 -11.18
C ASN A 453 -12.76 8.68 -12.46
N VAL A 454 -11.81 9.52 -12.85
CA VAL A 454 -10.80 9.24 -13.87
C VAL A 454 -9.46 9.47 -13.22
N GLU A 455 -8.64 8.43 -13.18
CA GLU A 455 -7.32 8.47 -12.56
C GLU A 455 -6.30 7.79 -13.47
N PHE A 456 -5.04 8.17 -13.35
CA PHE A 456 -3.98 7.50 -14.09
C PHE A 456 -2.61 7.66 -13.44
N GLY A 457 -1.69 6.80 -13.85
CA GLY A 457 -0.25 6.99 -13.66
C GLY A 457 0.51 6.68 -14.95
N THR A 458 1.65 7.33 -15.15
CA THR A 458 2.57 7.09 -16.26
C THR A 458 3.97 6.78 -15.72
N THR A 459 4.55 5.67 -16.16
CA THR A 459 5.92 5.26 -15.80
C THR A 459 6.83 5.17 -17.01
N ASP A 460 8.13 5.26 -16.76
CA ASP A 460 9.21 5.17 -17.76
C ASP A 460 10.08 3.94 -17.46
N ALA A 461 10.22 3.05 -18.45
CA ALA A 461 11.01 1.82 -18.30
C ALA A 461 12.51 2.11 -18.16
N GLY A 462 12.97 3.30 -18.57
CA GLY A 462 14.34 3.74 -18.40
C GLY A 462 15.35 2.69 -18.92
N PRO A 463 16.38 2.36 -18.14
CA PRO A 463 17.45 1.48 -18.63
C PRO A 463 17.07 -0.01 -18.68
N ALA A 464 15.89 -0.43 -18.21
CA ALA A 464 15.41 -1.80 -18.36
C ALA A 464 15.28 -2.21 -19.83
N ILE A 465 14.89 -1.28 -20.68
CA ILE A 465 14.77 -1.46 -22.12
C ILE A 465 15.85 -0.60 -22.78
N ASN A 466 16.96 -1.22 -23.20
CA ASN A 466 18.12 -0.51 -23.76
C ASN A 466 18.14 -0.47 -25.30
N ASN A 467 17.24 -1.21 -25.95
CA ASN A 467 17.05 -1.26 -27.40
C ASN A 467 15.88 -0.39 -27.88
N GLY A 468 15.39 0.53 -27.06
CA GLY A 468 14.36 1.51 -27.39
C GLY A 468 13.97 2.36 -26.19
N THR A 469 12.83 3.02 -26.28
CA THR A 469 12.17 3.68 -25.14
C THR A 469 10.78 3.10 -24.92
N HIS A 470 10.31 3.11 -23.67
CA HIS A 470 8.96 2.67 -23.33
C HIS A 470 8.37 3.50 -22.20
N TYR A 471 7.28 4.20 -22.52
CA TYR A 471 6.42 4.85 -21.54
C TYR A 471 5.08 4.14 -21.50
N ARG A 472 4.58 3.88 -20.30
CA ARG A 472 3.27 3.26 -20.10
C ARG A 472 2.40 4.15 -19.25
N THR A 473 1.18 4.38 -19.70
CA THR A 473 0.12 5.00 -18.90
C THR A 473 -0.99 3.99 -18.62
N LEU A 474 -1.34 3.82 -17.35
CA LEU A 474 -2.51 3.07 -16.91
C LEU A 474 -3.58 4.07 -16.46
N HIS A 475 -4.70 4.12 -17.17
CA HIS A 475 -5.89 4.84 -16.73
C HIS A 475 -6.86 3.89 -16.05
N PHE A 476 -7.44 4.33 -14.95
CA PHE A 476 -8.57 3.70 -14.30
C PHE A 476 -9.80 4.61 -14.43
N ILE A 477 -10.83 4.09 -15.08
CA ILE A 477 -12.13 4.74 -15.19
C ILE A 477 -13.05 4.08 -14.18
N HIS A 478 -13.38 4.81 -13.11
CA HIS A 478 -14.15 4.29 -11.99
C HIS A 478 -15.59 3.96 -12.42
N PRO A 479 -16.22 2.95 -11.78
CA PRO A 479 -17.65 2.72 -11.94
C PRO A 479 -18.44 3.93 -11.46
N ILE A 480 -19.56 4.21 -12.12
CA ILE A 480 -20.58 5.16 -11.65
C ILE A 480 -21.84 4.34 -11.40
N PRO A 481 -22.25 4.16 -10.12
CA PRO A 481 -23.41 3.34 -9.79
C PRO A 481 -24.66 3.72 -10.60
N GLY A 482 -25.20 2.73 -11.31
CA GLY A 482 -26.40 2.88 -12.14
C GLY A 482 -26.16 3.45 -13.56
N GLU A 483 -24.93 3.86 -13.89
CA GLU A 483 -24.61 4.48 -15.19
C GLU A 483 -23.55 3.68 -15.96
N SER A 484 -22.46 3.28 -15.31
CA SER A 484 -21.33 2.58 -15.95
C SER A 484 -20.56 1.67 -14.99
N ASN A 485 -20.03 0.57 -15.52
CA ASN A 485 -19.07 -0.28 -14.81
C ASN A 485 -17.64 0.23 -15.01
N GLY A 486 -16.75 -0.09 -14.07
CA GLY A 486 -15.36 0.35 -14.09
C GLY A 486 -14.50 -0.46 -15.05
N TYR A 487 -13.47 0.17 -15.62
CA TYR A 487 -12.54 -0.47 -16.56
C TYR A 487 -11.19 0.26 -16.60
N PHE A 488 -10.22 -0.38 -17.26
CA PHE A 488 -8.85 0.14 -17.37
C PHE A 488 -8.47 0.36 -18.82
N VAL A 489 -7.67 1.39 -19.08
CA VAL A 489 -7.06 1.63 -20.40
C VAL A 489 -5.56 1.77 -20.26
N ILE A 490 -4.83 0.98 -21.02
CA ILE A 490 -3.37 1.01 -21.11
C ILE A 490 -2.99 1.71 -22.40
N TYR A 491 -2.15 2.72 -22.28
CA TYR A 491 -1.54 3.42 -23.40
C TYR A 491 -0.03 3.27 -23.33
N ASP A 492 0.54 2.63 -24.36
CA ASP A 492 1.98 2.40 -24.50
C ASP A 492 2.54 3.27 -25.62
N GLU A 493 3.60 4.01 -25.30
CA GLU A 493 4.48 4.65 -26.28
C GLU A 493 5.81 3.90 -26.31
N VAL A 494 6.12 3.33 -27.47
CA VAL A 494 7.36 2.57 -27.66
C VAL A 494 8.07 3.07 -28.92
N GLU A 495 9.34 3.42 -28.77
CA GLU A 495 10.21 3.79 -29.89
C GLU A 495 11.40 2.81 -29.92
N PRO A 496 11.37 1.78 -30.78
CA PRO A 496 12.51 0.88 -30.93
C PRO A 496 13.69 1.61 -31.58
N THR A 497 14.91 1.30 -31.15
CA THR A 497 16.14 1.87 -31.73
C THR A 497 16.28 1.47 -33.20
N ASN A 498 15.84 0.26 -33.54
CA ASN A 498 15.73 -0.22 -34.91
C ASN A 498 14.25 -0.35 -35.29
N SER A 499 13.81 0.46 -36.27
CA SER A 499 12.40 0.50 -36.68
C SER A 499 11.90 -0.79 -37.35
N SER A 500 12.78 -1.74 -37.68
CA SER A 500 12.38 -3.07 -38.17
C SER A 500 12.07 -4.07 -37.06
N ASP A 501 12.38 -3.73 -35.80
CA ASP A 501 12.17 -4.64 -34.68
C ASP A 501 10.70 -4.64 -34.29
N ASP A 502 10.13 -5.84 -34.15
CA ASP A 502 8.80 -6.05 -33.63
C ASP A 502 8.72 -5.58 -32.16
N VAL A 503 7.63 -4.91 -31.80
CA VAL A 503 7.34 -4.60 -30.40
C VAL A 503 6.21 -5.49 -29.92
N THR A 504 6.49 -6.31 -28.90
CA THR A 504 5.52 -7.21 -28.29
C THR A 504 5.07 -6.66 -26.95
N ILE A 505 3.76 -6.47 -26.78
CA ILE A 505 3.12 -6.14 -25.51
C ILE A 505 2.46 -7.40 -24.95
N ASN A 506 2.87 -7.83 -23.77
CA ASN A 506 2.37 -9.04 -23.11
C ASN A 506 1.19 -8.75 -22.18
N PHE A 507 0.17 -9.62 -22.23
CA PHE A 507 -0.97 -9.61 -21.32
C PHE A 507 -1.16 -11.03 -20.76
N GLN A 508 -0.63 -11.25 -19.56
CA GLN A 508 -0.66 -12.49 -18.79
C GLN A 508 -2.03 -12.67 -18.11
N ALA A 509 -3.04 -12.98 -18.93
CA ALA A 509 -4.42 -13.21 -18.48
C ALA A 509 -4.49 -14.29 -17.38
N ASN A 510 -5.43 -14.15 -16.45
CA ASN A 510 -5.68 -15.15 -15.41
C ASN A 510 -6.47 -16.37 -15.92
N VAL A 511 -5.95 -17.03 -16.94
CA VAL A 511 -6.68 -18.06 -17.68
C VAL A 511 -5.82 -19.28 -17.96
N LEU A 512 -6.41 -20.48 -17.86
CA LEU A 512 -5.76 -21.71 -18.29
C LEU A 512 -5.55 -21.70 -19.80
N ASP A 513 -4.47 -22.35 -20.25
CA ASP A 513 -4.16 -22.38 -21.68
C ASP A 513 -5.30 -22.97 -22.51
N GLY A 514 -5.59 -22.35 -23.65
CA GLY A 514 -6.68 -22.72 -24.56
C GLY A 514 -8.07 -22.19 -24.20
N ASN A 515 -8.26 -21.51 -23.07
CA ASN A 515 -9.58 -21.04 -22.65
C ASN A 515 -9.91 -19.58 -23.05
N THR A 516 -8.98 -18.83 -23.64
CA THR A 516 -9.31 -17.51 -24.21
C THR A 516 -10.11 -17.68 -25.49
N VAL A 517 -11.20 -16.93 -25.60
CA VAL A 517 -12.10 -16.89 -26.73
C VAL A 517 -11.83 -15.64 -27.56
N THR A 518 -11.48 -15.81 -28.83
CA THR A 518 -11.41 -14.71 -29.79
C THR A 518 -12.82 -14.28 -30.19
N ILE A 519 -13.20 -13.05 -29.88
CA ILE A 519 -14.48 -12.45 -30.31
C ILE A 519 -14.30 -11.82 -31.69
N THR A 520 -13.28 -10.98 -31.84
CA THR A 520 -12.87 -10.39 -33.11
C THR A 520 -11.36 -10.51 -33.25
N ASN A 521 -10.90 -11.13 -34.35
CA ASN A 521 -9.47 -11.38 -34.56
C ASN A 521 -8.66 -10.07 -34.54
N ASN A 522 -7.52 -10.09 -33.85
CA ASN A 522 -6.64 -8.94 -33.63
C ASN A 522 -7.29 -7.73 -32.94
N GLN A 523 -8.44 -7.91 -32.29
CA GLN A 523 -9.19 -6.81 -31.70
C GLN A 523 -9.79 -7.13 -30.34
N GLU A 524 -10.52 -8.24 -30.17
CA GLU A 524 -11.26 -8.50 -28.93
C GLU A 524 -11.16 -9.96 -28.51
N TYR A 525 -10.77 -10.16 -27.25
CA TYR A 525 -10.51 -11.45 -26.64
C TYR A 525 -11.12 -11.50 -25.24
N ASN A 526 -11.89 -12.55 -24.96
CA ASN A 526 -12.51 -12.78 -23.66
C ASN A 526 -11.90 -14.01 -23.01
N PHE A 527 -11.72 -14.00 -21.70
CA PHE A 527 -11.20 -15.15 -20.97
C PHE A 527 -11.85 -15.29 -19.60
N PRO A 528 -12.17 -16.52 -19.16
CA PRO A 528 -12.60 -16.77 -17.80
C PRO A 528 -11.41 -16.65 -16.82
N ILE A 529 -11.71 -16.32 -15.56
CA ILE A 529 -10.68 -16.21 -14.52
C ILE A 529 -10.44 -17.56 -13.86
N ASN A 530 -9.65 -18.46 -14.44
CA ASN A 530 -9.55 -19.86 -13.96
C ASN A 530 -8.14 -20.44 -13.78
N ALA A 531 -7.09 -19.61 -13.85
CA ALA A 531 -5.72 -20.09 -13.59
C ALA A 531 -5.25 -19.94 -12.13
N ILE A 532 -5.75 -18.96 -11.36
CA ILE A 532 -5.42 -18.81 -9.93
C ILE A 532 -6.19 -19.80 -9.07
N ILE A 533 -5.52 -20.30 -8.04
CA ILE A 533 -5.90 -21.48 -7.23
C ILE A 533 -6.67 -21.10 -5.95
N ASN A 534 -6.94 -19.81 -5.68
CA ASN A 534 -7.74 -19.46 -4.50
C ASN A 534 -9.23 -19.70 -4.78
N SER A 535 -9.65 -20.96 -4.62
CA SER A 535 -10.95 -21.48 -5.04
C SER A 535 -12.08 -21.22 -4.05
N GLU A 536 -11.82 -20.59 -2.90
CA GLU A 536 -12.78 -20.60 -1.79
C GLU A 536 -14.02 -19.74 -2.05
N ASN A 537 -13.97 -18.75 -2.96
CA ASN A 537 -15.12 -17.87 -3.28
C ASN A 537 -15.17 -17.42 -4.76
N ARG A 538 -14.78 -18.28 -5.70
CA ARG A 538 -14.78 -17.91 -7.13
C ARG A 538 -16.20 -17.87 -7.69
N ASP A 539 -16.62 -16.75 -8.27
CA ASP A 539 -17.81 -16.68 -9.10
C ASP A 539 -17.46 -17.17 -10.53
N GLU A 540 -18.16 -18.21 -10.99
CA GLU A 540 -17.92 -18.78 -12.32
C GLU A 540 -18.25 -17.82 -13.48
N THR A 541 -18.96 -16.73 -13.20
CA THR A 541 -19.30 -15.68 -14.15
C THR A 541 -18.18 -14.65 -14.35
N GLU A 542 -17.17 -14.61 -13.48
CA GLU A 542 -16.01 -13.71 -13.57
C GLU A 542 -15.19 -13.97 -14.84
N LYS A 543 -14.96 -12.91 -15.60
CA LYS A 543 -14.17 -12.95 -16.84
C LYS A 543 -13.50 -11.60 -17.10
N GLY A 544 -12.43 -11.63 -17.90
CA GLY A 544 -11.79 -10.44 -18.43
C GLY A 544 -12.00 -10.31 -19.94
N THR A 545 -12.11 -9.08 -20.41
CA THR A 545 -12.07 -8.72 -21.83
C THR A 545 -10.84 -7.85 -22.10
N VAL A 546 -10.04 -8.22 -23.09
CA VAL A 546 -8.97 -7.38 -23.67
C VAL A 546 -9.42 -6.89 -25.03
N PHE A 547 -9.44 -5.57 -25.23
CA PHE A 547 -9.82 -4.91 -26.48
C PHE A 547 -8.71 -4.01 -27.01
N PHE A 548 -8.21 -4.28 -28.20
CA PHE A 548 -7.15 -3.52 -28.86
C PHE A 548 -7.75 -2.43 -29.76
N ALA A 549 -7.63 -1.18 -29.32
CA ALA A 549 -8.06 0.00 -30.08
C ALA A 549 -7.09 0.34 -31.22
N SER A 550 -5.81 0.06 -31.01
CA SER A 550 -4.77 0.09 -32.04
C SER A 550 -4.83 -1.17 -32.92
N ASN A 551 -3.94 -1.27 -33.91
CA ASN A 551 -3.93 -2.37 -34.89
C ASN A 551 -2.73 -3.33 -34.69
N PRO A 552 -2.71 -4.18 -33.65
CA PRO A 552 -1.69 -5.22 -33.51
C PRO A 552 -1.95 -6.42 -34.43
N ASN A 553 -0.91 -7.24 -34.58
CA ASN A 553 -1.08 -8.67 -34.82
C ASN A 553 -1.10 -9.40 -33.47
N VAL A 554 -2.17 -10.12 -33.15
CA VAL A 554 -2.32 -10.77 -31.84
C VAL A 554 -2.09 -12.27 -31.94
N THR A 555 -1.27 -12.79 -31.03
CA THR A 555 -1.05 -14.22 -30.89
C THR A 555 -1.39 -14.69 -29.48
N LEU A 556 -2.07 -15.83 -29.38
CA LEU A 556 -2.31 -16.51 -28.11
C LEU A 556 -1.19 -17.53 -27.91
N ALA A 557 -0.35 -17.32 -26.90
CA ALA A 557 0.80 -18.16 -26.63
C ALA A 557 0.68 -18.82 -25.25
N SER A 558 1.11 -20.08 -25.14
CA SER A 558 1.23 -20.74 -23.83
C SER A 558 2.19 -19.95 -22.94
N SER A 559 1.83 -19.83 -21.67
CA SER A 559 2.58 -19.16 -20.60
C SER A 559 2.44 -19.98 -19.32
N PHE A 560 2.96 -19.47 -18.21
CA PHE A 560 2.95 -20.18 -16.93
C PHE A 560 2.59 -19.25 -15.79
N LYS A 561 2.00 -19.84 -14.75
CA LYS A 561 1.85 -19.19 -13.45
C LYS A 561 2.45 -20.10 -12.38
N GLY A 562 3.35 -19.58 -11.54
CA GLY A 562 4.13 -20.36 -10.57
C GLY A 562 3.85 -20.00 -9.11
N ASP A 563 3.80 -21.00 -8.23
CA ASP A 563 3.54 -20.79 -6.81
C ASP A 563 4.56 -21.47 -5.89
N PHE A 564 4.69 -20.94 -4.68
CA PHE A 564 5.59 -21.48 -3.66
C PHE A 564 5.07 -22.82 -3.13
N GLY A 565 5.79 -23.91 -3.41
CA GLY A 565 5.48 -25.24 -2.88
C GLY A 565 4.24 -25.93 -3.48
N GLN A 566 3.35 -25.19 -4.17
CA GLN A 566 2.10 -25.71 -4.76
C GLN A 566 2.19 -26.04 -6.27
N GLY A 567 3.35 -25.80 -6.89
CA GLY A 567 3.59 -26.15 -8.30
C GLY A 567 3.39 -24.99 -9.27
N PHE A 568 2.89 -25.29 -10.47
CA PHE A 568 2.61 -24.29 -11.51
C PHE A 568 1.37 -24.68 -12.32
N LYS A 569 0.82 -23.71 -13.05
CA LYS A 569 -0.23 -23.89 -14.05
C LYS A 569 0.27 -23.45 -15.42
N THR A 570 -0.10 -24.18 -16.47
CA THR A 570 0.03 -23.68 -17.85
C THR A 570 -1.14 -22.76 -18.14
N THR A 571 -0.83 -21.56 -18.61
CA THR A 571 -1.76 -20.44 -18.79
C THR A 571 -1.59 -19.86 -20.19
N GLN A 572 -2.33 -18.81 -20.50
CA GLN A 572 -2.24 -18.15 -21.81
C GLN A 572 -1.80 -16.70 -21.67
N ASN A 573 -0.87 -16.29 -22.52
CA ASN A 573 -0.47 -14.91 -22.75
C ASN A 573 -1.10 -14.42 -24.06
N ILE A 574 -1.80 -13.29 -24.01
CA ILE A 574 -2.29 -12.58 -25.19
C ILE A 574 -1.18 -11.61 -25.60
N LYS A 575 -0.47 -11.91 -26.69
CA LYS A 575 0.66 -11.10 -27.19
C LYS A 575 0.20 -10.19 -28.31
N ALA A 576 0.29 -8.88 -28.12
CA ALA A 576 0.02 -7.89 -29.15
C ALA A 576 1.34 -7.42 -29.78
N VAL A 577 1.54 -7.71 -31.07
CA VAL A 577 2.77 -7.40 -31.81
C VAL A 577 2.53 -6.23 -32.76
N TYR A 578 3.42 -5.25 -32.71
CA TYR A 578 3.37 -4.03 -33.50
C TYR A 578 4.64 -3.84 -34.32
N GLN A 579 4.47 -3.22 -35.49
CA GLN A 579 5.56 -2.67 -36.29
C GLN A 579 5.62 -1.16 -36.08
N ALA A 580 6.82 -0.61 -36.08
CA ALA A 580 6.99 0.84 -35.96
C ALA A 580 6.33 1.56 -37.16
N PRO A 581 5.50 2.59 -36.91
CA PRO A 581 4.98 3.43 -37.99
C PRO A 581 6.09 4.29 -38.60
N ALA A 582 5.74 5.08 -39.63
CA ALA A 582 6.71 5.93 -40.34
C ALA A 582 7.41 6.97 -39.45
N ASP A 583 6.78 7.40 -38.34
CA ASP A 583 7.37 8.30 -37.35
C ASP A 583 8.11 7.56 -36.23
N GLY A 584 8.30 6.24 -36.33
CA GLY A 584 9.09 5.42 -35.41
C GLY A 584 8.41 5.08 -34.09
N VAL A 585 7.37 5.81 -33.69
CA VAL A 585 6.75 5.67 -32.37
C VAL A 585 5.44 4.90 -32.43
N ILE A 586 5.44 3.70 -31.83
CA ILE A 586 4.25 2.89 -31.64
C ILE A 586 3.43 3.50 -30.51
N ARG A 587 2.14 3.70 -30.78
CA ARG A 587 1.15 4.24 -29.83
C ARG A 587 0.04 3.22 -29.69
N ALA A 588 0.21 2.28 -28.77
CA ALA A 588 -0.75 1.19 -28.58
C ALA A 588 -1.77 1.58 -27.51
N THR A 589 -3.06 1.39 -27.81
CA THR A 589 -4.16 1.67 -26.88
C THR A 589 -4.95 0.38 -26.69
N THR A 590 -5.02 -0.09 -25.44
CA THR A 590 -5.65 -1.36 -25.08
C THR A 590 -6.57 -1.14 -23.89
N LEU A 591 -7.81 -1.61 -23.98
CA LEU A 591 -8.76 -1.61 -22.87
C LEU A 591 -8.81 -2.99 -22.22
N ILE A 592 -8.90 -3.00 -20.89
CA ILE A 592 -9.19 -4.18 -20.08
C ILE A 592 -10.51 -3.93 -19.36
N PHE A 593 -11.53 -4.75 -19.66
CA PHE A 593 -12.84 -4.70 -19.05
C PHE A 593 -13.05 -5.93 -18.16
N PRO A 594 -13.08 -5.78 -16.82
CA PRO A 594 -13.53 -6.84 -15.92
C PRO A 594 -15.05 -7.01 -15.97
N GLU A 595 -15.54 -8.24 -16.01
CA GLU A 595 -16.97 -8.55 -15.99
C GLU A 595 -17.31 -9.66 -14.98
N ASP A 596 -18.53 -9.63 -14.46
CA ASP A 596 -19.16 -10.71 -13.68
C ASP A 596 -20.65 -10.85 -14.05
N GLY A 597 -21.42 -11.64 -13.29
CA GLY A 597 -22.85 -11.90 -13.53
C GLY A 597 -23.76 -10.67 -13.39
N THR A 598 -23.29 -9.60 -12.76
CA THR A 598 -24.03 -8.35 -12.52
C THR A 598 -23.41 -7.13 -13.21
N HIS A 599 -22.13 -7.21 -13.59
CA HIS A 599 -21.36 -6.13 -14.19
C HIS A 599 -20.91 -6.54 -15.60
N SER A 600 -21.77 -6.30 -16.59
CA SER A 600 -21.44 -6.54 -18.01
C SER A 600 -20.67 -5.37 -18.64
N LYS A 601 -19.85 -5.65 -19.65
CA LYS A 601 -19.16 -4.59 -20.39
C LYS A 601 -20.12 -3.77 -21.26
N GLY A 602 -19.82 -2.48 -21.41
CA GLY A 602 -20.45 -1.64 -22.42
C GLY A 602 -20.14 -2.11 -23.85
N SER A 603 -20.92 -1.63 -24.82
CA SER A 603 -20.65 -1.92 -26.23
C SER A 603 -19.39 -1.18 -26.68
N LEU A 604 -18.41 -1.92 -27.22
CA LEU A 604 -17.11 -1.39 -27.62
C LEU A 604 -17.07 -1.14 -29.13
N SER A 605 -16.67 0.06 -29.54
CA SER A 605 -16.46 0.43 -30.94
C SER A 605 -15.09 1.05 -31.15
N LYS A 606 -14.35 0.55 -32.13
CA LYS A 606 -13.00 1.03 -32.44
C LYS A 606 -13.04 2.33 -33.23
N ILE A 607 -12.13 3.24 -32.88
CA ILE A 607 -11.88 4.49 -33.58
C ILE A 607 -10.50 4.39 -34.23
N ALA A 608 -10.41 4.67 -35.54
CA ALA A 608 -9.17 4.63 -36.28
C ALA A 608 -8.99 5.89 -37.12
N ASN A 609 -7.83 6.54 -36.97
CA ASN A 609 -7.37 7.68 -37.75
C ASN A 609 -5.85 7.52 -37.99
N SER A 610 -5.27 8.27 -38.93
CA SER A 610 -3.81 8.28 -39.16
C SER A 610 -3.01 8.78 -37.96
N ASP A 611 -3.63 9.59 -37.12
CA ASP A 611 -2.98 10.38 -36.09
C ASP A 611 -3.41 10.02 -34.67
N TYR A 612 -4.49 9.24 -34.54
CA TYR A 612 -4.98 8.71 -33.29
C TYR A 612 -5.75 7.41 -33.50
N SER A 613 -5.83 6.61 -32.45
CA SER A 613 -6.71 5.44 -32.37
C SER A 613 -7.40 5.42 -31.02
N GLY A 614 -8.52 4.72 -30.91
CA GLY A 614 -9.30 4.80 -29.68
C GLY A 614 -10.53 3.91 -29.64
N ILE A 615 -11.34 4.14 -28.63
CA ILE A 615 -12.50 3.32 -28.30
C ILE A 615 -13.64 4.24 -27.90
N THR A 616 -14.83 3.97 -28.42
CA THR A 616 -16.10 4.40 -27.84
C THR A 616 -16.67 3.26 -27.02
N ILE A 617 -17.05 3.53 -25.78
CA ILE A 617 -17.76 2.61 -24.88
C ILE A 617 -19.15 3.14 -24.63
N THR A 618 -20.15 2.47 -25.19
CA THR A 618 -21.57 2.80 -24.96
C THR A 618 -22.08 1.97 -23.78
N HIS A 619 -22.23 2.59 -22.62
CA HIS A 619 -22.79 1.94 -21.42
C HIS A 619 -24.32 1.89 -21.51
N ASN A 620 -24.92 2.97 -21.97
CA ASN A 620 -26.34 3.05 -22.33
C ASN A 620 -26.55 4.15 -23.39
N ALA A 621 -27.79 4.37 -23.82
CA ALA A 621 -28.11 5.29 -24.91
C ALA A 621 -27.73 6.76 -24.65
N SER A 622 -27.59 7.17 -23.38
CA SER A 622 -27.25 8.53 -23.00
C SER A 622 -25.89 8.64 -22.30
N PHE A 623 -25.15 7.55 -22.10
CA PHE A 623 -23.90 7.56 -21.34
C PHE A 623 -22.78 6.85 -22.12
N ILE A 624 -21.86 7.66 -22.64
CA ILE A 624 -20.84 7.23 -23.61
C ILE A 624 -19.48 7.74 -23.16
N ASP A 625 -18.52 6.83 -23.09
CA ASP A 625 -17.11 7.17 -22.91
C ASP A 625 -16.39 7.10 -24.26
N THR A 626 -15.44 8.01 -24.45
CA THR A 626 -14.49 7.96 -25.56
C THR A 626 -13.08 8.10 -25.02
N TYR A 627 -12.19 7.20 -25.45
CA TYR A 627 -10.77 7.25 -25.14
C TYR A 627 -9.95 7.22 -26.43
N LEU A 628 -9.00 8.13 -26.56
CA LEU A 628 -8.15 8.30 -27.73
C LEU A 628 -6.68 8.33 -27.30
N GLY A 629 -5.84 7.50 -27.91
CA GLY A 629 -4.38 7.62 -27.87
C GLY A 629 -3.89 8.27 -29.16
N SER A 630 -3.05 9.30 -29.07
CA SER A 630 -2.70 10.14 -30.22
C SER A 630 -1.28 10.70 -30.20
N LYS A 631 -0.89 11.35 -31.29
CA LYS A 631 0.29 12.22 -31.35
C LYS A 631 0.00 13.54 -30.63
N ASN A 632 0.77 13.86 -29.59
CA ASN A 632 0.60 15.10 -28.83
C ASN A 632 1.16 16.36 -29.52
N THR A 633 1.79 16.22 -30.69
CA THR A 633 2.38 17.33 -31.45
C THR A 633 1.37 18.04 -32.37
N ILE A 634 0.22 17.42 -32.64
CA ILE A 634 -0.80 17.89 -33.56
C ILE A 634 -2.16 18.07 -32.86
N SER A 635 -2.98 18.97 -33.40
CA SER A 635 -4.36 19.12 -32.96
C SER A 635 -5.22 18.10 -33.70
N ASN A 636 -5.88 17.22 -32.95
CA ASN A 636 -6.77 16.19 -33.46
C ASN A 636 -8.22 16.61 -33.22
N THR A 637 -9.14 16.11 -34.05
CA THR A 637 -10.58 16.35 -33.89
C THR A 637 -11.33 15.03 -34.05
N TYR A 638 -12.22 14.74 -33.11
CA TYR A 638 -13.16 13.63 -33.19
C TYR A 638 -14.55 14.14 -32.83
N ASN A 639 -15.47 14.12 -33.81
CA ASN A 639 -16.77 14.78 -33.75
C ASN A 639 -16.60 16.26 -33.34
N ASP A 640 -17.28 16.72 -32.29
CA ASP A 640 -17.26 18.10 -31.80
C ASP A 640 -16.12 18.39 -30.81
N VAL A 641 -15.23 17.42 -30.58
CA VAL A 641 -14.11 17.53 -29.64
C VAL A 641 -12.80 17.72 -30.38
N THR A 642 -12.08 18.78 -30.06
CA THR A 642 -10.70 19.03 -30.51
C THR A 642 -9.73 18.91 -29.35
N PHE A 643 -8.60 18.23 -29.55
CA PHE A 643 -7.63 17.98 -28.48
C PHE A 643 -6.20 17.89 -28.99
N LYS A 644 -5.24 18.14 -28.12
CA LYS A 644 -3.81 17.97 -28.37
C LYS A 644 -3.14 17.44 -27.11
N GLY A 645 -2.83 16.14 -27.08
CA GLY A 645 -2.22 15.44 -25.96
C GLY A 645 -1.89 14.00 -26.32
N LYS A 646 -1.20 13.27 -25.43
CA LYS A 646 -0.85 11.86 -25.67
C LYS A 646 -2.07 10.96 -25.60
N THR A 647 -2.91 11.21 -24.59
CA THR A 647 -4.22 10.60 -24.46
C THR A 647 -5.29 11.68 -24.31
N ALA A 648 -6.50 11.38 -24.76
CA ALA A 648 -7.69 12.16 -24.47
C ALA A 648 -8.83 11.20 -24.10
N PHE A 649 -9.41 11.38 -22.92
CA PHE A 649 -10.65 10.75 -22.52
C PHE A 649 -11.71 11.82 -22.41
N PHE A 650 -12.95 11.49 -22.77
CA PHE A 650 -14.10 12.29 -22.40
C PHE A 650 -15.35 11.44 -22.29
N ARG A 651 -16.26 11.88 -21.41
CA ARG A 651 -17.51 11.21 -21.09
C ARG A 651 -18.66 12.14 -21.41
N LYS A 652 -19.59 11.65 -22.22
CA LYS A 652 -20.82 12.36 -22.57
C LYS A 652 -22.02 11.76 -21.85
N LYS A 653 -22.83 12.64 -21.25
CA LYS A 653 -24.17 12.34 -20.74
C LYS A 653 -25.22 13.15 -21.50
N SER A 654 -26.07 12.46 -22.27
CA SER A 654 -27.05 13.08 -23.18
C SER A 654 -26.39 14.14 -24.08
N GLU A 655 -25.33 13.74 -24.79
CA GLU A 655 -24.48 14.57 -25.68
C GLU A 655 -23.58 15.63 -25.02
N ASN A 656 -23.81 15.97 -23.75
CA ASN A 656 -22.98 16.93 -23.02
C ASN A 656 -21.75 16.26 -22.42
N THR A 657 -20.56 16.84 -22.63
CA THR A 657 -19.35 16.38 -21.95
C THR A 657 -19.39 16.77 -20.48
N ILE A 658 -19.35 15.76 -19.61
CA ILE A 658 -19.37 15.90 -18.14
C ILE A 658 -18.01 15.61 -17.50
N ALA A 659 -17.12 14.94 -18.22
CA ALA A 659 -15.75 14.75 -17.76
C ALA A 659 -14.79 14.66 -18.95
N TYR A 660 -13.55 15.10 -18.76
CA TYR A 660 -12.46 14.89 -19.69
C TYR A 660 -11.14 14.65 -18.96
N SER A 661 -10.22 13.97 -19.63
CA SER A 661 -8.83 13.85 -19.22
C SER A 661 -7.92 14.00 -20.43
N VAL A 662 -6.81 14.71 -20.27
CA VAL A 662 -5.73 14.79 -21.28
C VAL A 662 -4.40 14.59 -20.58
N THR A 663 -3.55 13.72 -21.13
CA THR A 663 -2.18 13.54 -20.63
C THR A 663 -1.16 14.24 -21.53
N ASN A 664 -0.20 14.92 -20.90
CA ASN A 664 0.92 15.62 -21.55
C ASN A 664 0.50 16.37 -22.83
N GLY A 665 -0.51 17.23 -22.66
CA GLY A 665 -1.20 17.93 -23.73
C GLY A 665 -1.38 19.42 -23.46
N THR A 666 -1.75 20.16 -24.50
CA THR A 666 -1.90 21.62 -24.45
C THR A 666 -3.33 22.08 -24.71
N SER A 667 -4.24 21.19 -25.11
CA SER A 667 -5.64 21.58 -25.31
C SER A 667 -6.62 20.43 -25.29
N PHE A 668 -7.83 20.74 -24.85
CA PHE A 668 -9.06 19.98 -25.04
C PHE A 668 -10.20 20.98 -25.16
N LEU A 669 -11.09 20.83 -26.14
CA LEU A 669 -12.26 21.68 -26.29
C LEU A 669 -13.39 20.87 -26.92
N ASP A 670 -14.51 20.75 -26.21
CA ASP A 670 -15.79 20.34 -26.79
C ASP A 670 -16.57 21.60 -27.17
N THR A 671 -16.88 21.74 -28.46
CA THR A 671 -17.65 22.87 -29.00
C THR A 671 -19.08 22.47 -29.38
N SER A 672 -19.61 21.39 -28.81
CA SER A 672 -21.04 21.07 -28.96
C SER A 672 -21.86 22.33 -28.69
N ALA A 673 -22.81 22.64 -29.59
CA ALA A 673 -23.27 24.00 -29.94
C ALA A 673 -23.87 24.88 -28.80
N THR A 674 -23.84 24.42 -27.54
CA THR A 674 -24.34 25.14 -26.36
C THR A 674 -23.38 25.14 -25.16
N ASN A 675 -22.29 24.36 -25.14
CA ASN A 675 -21.46 24.18 -23.94
C ASN A 675 -19.97 24.12 -24.28
N ASP A 676 -19.31 25.29 -24.35
CA ASP A 676 -17.84 25.32 -24.40
C ASP A 676 -17.31 24.70 -23.10
N TYR A 677 -16.59 23.58 -23.21
CA TYR A 677 -15.97 22.93 -22.05
C TYR A 677 -14.59 22.38 -22.40
N GLY A 678 -13.58 22.82 -21.65
CA GLY A 678 -12.21 22.39 -21.90
C GLY A 678 -11.13 23.32 -21.36
N PHE A 679 -9.95 23.26 -21.96
CA PHE A 679 -8.81 24.11 -21.64
C PHE A 679 -7.88 24.31 -22.85
N THR A 680 -7.06 25.37 -22.77
CA THR A 680 -5.80 25.49 -23.51
C THR A 680 -4.68 25.89 -22.54
N ALA A 681 -3.47 25.40 -22.78
CA ALA A 681 -2.30 25.68 -21.94
C ALA A 681 -1.11 26.09 -22.80
N ALA A 682 -0.30 27.04 -22.29
CA ALA A 682 0.90 27.51 -22.98
C ALA A 682 2.01 26.44 -23.04
N MET A 683 2.07 25.57 -22.02
CA MET A 683 2.97 24.42 -21.94
C MET A 683 2.16 23.15 -21.70
N PRO A 684 2.71 21.95 -22.03
CA PRO A 684 2.02 20.70 -21.76
C PRO A 684 1.68 20.53 -20.28
N VAL A 685 0.48 20.02 -20.02
CA VAL A 685 -0.04 19.62 -18.72
C VAL A 685 -0.73 18.29 -18.86
N SER A 686 -0.90 17.59 -17.74
CA SER A 686 -1.89 16.53 -17.65
C SER A 686 -3.04 17.01 -16.78
N ILE A 687 -4.28 16.77 -17.19
CA ILE A 687 -5.46 17.30 -16.51
C ILE A 687 -6.58 16.29 -16.56
N VAL A 688 -7.31 16.18 -15.45
CA VAL A 688 -8.59 15.49 -15.34
C VAL A 688 -9.60 16.50 -14.81
N MET A 689 -10.71 16.71 -15.51
CA MET A 689 -11.82 17.54 -15.04
C MET A 689 -13.12 16.76 -15.08
N GLU A 690 -13.89 16.85 -13.99
CA GLU A 690 -15.22 16.29 -13.82
C GLU A 690 -16.17 17.43 -13.43
N GLU A 691 -17.06 17.78 -14.36
CA GLU A 691 -17.96 18.93 -14.30
C GLU A 691 -17.24 20.27 -14.12
N ASN A 692 -16.99 20.64 -12.86
CA ASN A 692 -16.42 21.92 -12.44
C ASN A 692 -15.19 21.71 -11.54
N SER A 693 -14.77 20.48 -11.28
CA SER A 693 -13.63 20.21 -10.40
C SER A 693 -12.74 19.12 -10.95
N GLY A 694 -11.48 19.15 -10.60
CA GLY A 694 -10.53 18.19 -11.13
C GLY A 694 -9.15 18.35 -10.56
N ASN A 695 -8.20 17.68 -11.19
CA ASN A 695 -6.80 17.73 -10.84
C ASN A 695 -5.96 18.01 -12.07
N ILE A 696 -4.84 18.68 -11.88
CA ILE A 696 -3.89 19.02 -12.93
C ILE A 696 -2.46 18.75 -12.47
N HIS A 697 -1.63 18.22 -13.34
CA HIS A 697 -0.18 18.17 -13.19
C HIS A 697 0.44 19.11 -14.22
N ALA A 698 0.96 20.23 -13.74
CA ALA A 698 1.72 21.18 -14.54
C ALA A 698 3.21 20.88 -14.37
N PHE A 699 3.87 20.39 -15.43
CA PHE A 699 5.31 20.08 -15.37
C PHE A 699 6.18 21.34 -15.19
N ASN A 700 5.65 22.49 -15.59
CA ASN A 700 6.25 23.81 -15.44
C ASN A 700 5.15 24.81 -15.08
N THR A 701 5.51 25.94 -14.45
CA THR A 701 4.56 27.05 -14.33
C THR A 701 4.07 27.47 -15.72
N THR A 702 2.75 27.51 -15.91
CA THR A 702 2.14 27.76 -17.21
C THR A 702 0.84 28.53 -17.09
N ASN A 703 0.55 29.35 -18.07
CA ASN A 703 -0.78 29.93 -18.22
C ASN A 703 -1.74 28.88 -18.80
N ILE A 704 -2.95 28.85 -18.28
CA ILE A 704 -4.03 27.95 -18.70
C ILE A 704 -5.30 28.77 -18.82
N THR A 705 -5.94 28.69 -19.98
CA THR A 705 -7.31 29.18 -20.20
C THR A 705 -8.27 28.03 -20.02
N PHE A 706 -9.13 28.11 -19.01
CA PHE A 706 -10.26 27.20 -18.82
C PHE A 706 -11.48 27.72 -19.56
N PHE A 707 -12.18 26.82 -20.26
CA PHE A 707 -13.42 27.13 -20.97
C PHE A 707 -14.60 26.46 -20.25
N LYS A 708 -15.58 27.27 -19.88
CA LYS A 708 -16.86 26.85 -19.29
C LYS A 708 -17.87 27.98 -19.45
N GLU A 709 -19.09 27.65 -19.87
CA GLU A 709 -20.19 28.62 -19.90
C GLU A 709 -20.41 29.25 -18.51
N ASP A 710 -20.64 30.56 -18.50
CA ASP A 710 -20.90 31.37 -17.32
C ASP A 710 -19.81 31.35 -16.24
N ILE A 711 -18.57 30.99 -16.58
CA ILE A 711 -17.45 30.95 -15.63
C ILE A 711 -17.18 32.31 -14.98
N THR A 712 -17.00 32.32 -13.66
CA THR A 712 -16.81 33.53 -12.84
C THR A 712 -15.47 33.56 -12.13
N SER A 713 -14.98 32.41 -11.66
CA SER A 713 -13.67 32.31 -11.02
C SER A 713 -13.07 30.91 -11.14
N VAL A 714 -11.77 30.82 -10.87
CA VAL A 714 -11.00 29.57 -10.79
C VAL A 714 -10.32 29.52 -9.44
N GLN A 715 -10.33 28.37 -8.78
CA GLN A 715 -9.54 28.08 -7.59
C GLN A 715 -8.48 27.03 -7.91
N ILE A 716 -7.28 27.25 -7.36
CA ILE A 716 -6.17 26.31 -7.35
C ILE A 716 -5.88 25.97 -5.89
N ASP A 717 -5.95 24.69 -5.54
CA ASP A 717 -5.78 24.19 -4.16
C ASP A 717 -6.69 24.90 -3.13
N GLY A 718 -7.92 25.21 -3.54
CA GLY A 718 -8.93 25.90 -2.73
C GLY A 718 -8.70 27.40 -2.56
N ILE A 719 -7.77 27.99 -3.31
CA ILE A 719 -7.46 29.42 -3.29
C ILE A 719 -7.89 30.03 -4.63
N GLU A 720 -8.74 31.06 -4.57
CA GLU A 720 -9.14 31.82 -5.75
C GLU A 720 -7.93 32.54 -6.36
N VAL A 721 -7.71 32.31 -7.65
CA VAL A 721 -6.60 32.89 -8.39
C VAL A 721 -7.07 34.08 -9.22
N ASN A 722 -6.26 35.14 -9.23
CA ASN A 722 -6.58 36.33 -10.03
C ASN A 722 -6.49 35.98 -11.53
N PRO A 723 -7.52 36.28 -12.33
CA PRO A 723 -7.48 36.03 -13.77
C PRO A 723 -6.47 36.96 -14.46
N ILE A 724 -5.72 36.40 -15.41
CA ILE A 724 -4.88 37.15 -16.37
C ILE A 724 -5.80 37.76 -17.44
N LEU A 725 -6.73 36.96 -17.95
CA LEU A 725 -7.80 37.35 -18.86
C LEU A 725 -9.10 36.64 -18.42
N ALA A 726 -10.24 37.30 -18.61
CA ALA A 726 -11.54 36.73 -18.29
C ALA A 726 -12.60 37.18 -19.31
N SER A 727 -13.50 36.25 -19.64
CA SER A 727 -14.74 36.46 -20.39
C SER A 727 -15.86 35.63 -19.73
N SER A 728 -17.10 35.75 -20.21
CA SER A 728 -18.20 34.92 -19.70
C SER A 728 -18.08 33.43 -20.05
N HIS A 729 -17.12 33.04 -20.90
CA HIS A 729 -16.94 31.64 -21.34
C HIS A 729 -15.52 31.11 -21.07
N SER A 730 -14.63 31.96 -20.55
CA SER A 730 -13.24 31.56 -20.32
C SER A 730 -12.53 32.39 -19.26
N ILE A 731 -11.63 31.75 -18.52
CA ILE A 731 -10.72 32.41 -17.58
C ILE A 731 -9.30 31.87 -17.79
N GLU A 732 -8.35 32.77 -18.04
CA GLU A 732 -6.91 32.46 -18.09
C GLU A 732 -6.26 32.75 -16.73
N VAL A 733 -5.52 31.78 -16.19
CA VAL A 733 -4.79 31.88 -14.92
C VAL A 733 -3.40 31.28 -15.06
N SER A 734 -2.47 31.69 -14.19
CA SER A 734 -1.16 31.04 -14.06
C SER A 734 -1.26 29.89 -13.06
N VAL A 735 -0.93 28.67 -13.49
CA VAL A 735 -0.85 27.49 -12.63
C VAL A 735 0.63 27.19 -12.33
N PRO A 736 1.04 27.12 -11.05
CA PRO A 736 2.39 26.74 -10.66
C PRO A 736 2.78 25.34 -11.13
N SER A 737 4.07 25.00 -11.09
CA SER A 737 4.50 23.62 -11.36
C SER A 737 4.12 22.71 -10.20
N GLY A 738 3.63 21.52 -10.50
CA GLY A 738 3.21 20.53 -9.51
C GLY A 738 1.83 19.96 -9.80
N ARG A 739 1.35 19.13 -8.88
CA ARG A 739 0.00 18.58 -8.91
C ARG A 739 -0.91 19.47 -8.07
N HIS A 740 -2.01 19.91 -8.66
CA HIS A 740 -2.94 20.85 -8.05
C HIS A 740 -4.38 20.39 -8.22
N ARG A 741 -5.23 20.71 -7.24
CA ARG A 741 -6.68 20.63 -7.39
C ARG A 741 -7.19 21.90 -8.08
N VAL A 742 -8.10 21.74 -9.04
CA VAL A 742 -8.72 22.84 -9.78
C VAL A 742 -10.22 22.83 -9.54
N GLU A 743 -10.80 24.00 -9.29
CA GLU A 743 -12.25 24.20 -9.22
C GLU A 743 -12.67 25.42 -10.05
N LEU A 744 -13.73 25.26 -10.83
CA LEU A 744 -14.32 26.29 -11.69
C LEU A 744 -15.68 26.70 -11.11
N PHE A 745 -15.95 28.00 -11.01
CA PHE A 745 -17.22 28.54 -10.52
C PHE A 745 -17.99 29.19 -11.67
N THR A 746 -19.32 29.03 -11.72
CA THR A 746 -20.17 29.61 -12.77
C THR A 746 -21.33 30.44 -12.21
N ASN A 747 -21.83 31.43 -12.93
CA ASN A 747 -23.04 32.16 -12.55
C ASN A 747 -24.24 31.19 -12.55
N GLY A 748 -24.96 31.12 -11.42
CA GLY A 748 -26.07 30.17 -11.25
C GLY A 748 -25.70 28.88 -10.51
N THR A 749 -24.41 28.60 -10.27
CA THR A 749 -24.02 27.69 -9.20
C THR A 749 -23.94 28.47 -7.89
N LEU A 750 -25.04 28.47 -7.14
CA LEU A 750 -24.93 28.58 -5.68
C LEU A 750 -24.13 27.35 -5.21
N SER A 751 -22.80 27.47 -5.12
CA SER A 751 -22.02 26.57 -4.27
C SER A 751 -22.67 26.59 -2.88
N ILE A 752 -23.06 25.46 -2.30
CA ILE A 752 -22.20 24.37 -1.85
C ILE A 752 -22.94 23.01 -1.97
N PRO A 753 -22.44 22.01 -2.73
CA PRO A 753 -22.64 20.62 -2.35
C PRO A 753 -21.75 20.38 -1.12
N ASP A 754 -22.40 20.06 0.00
CA ASP A 754 -21.76 19.69 1.26
C ASP A 754 -20.92 18.42 1.03
N THR A 755 -19.64 18.58 0.69
CA THR A 755 -18.63 17.52 0.76
C THR A 755 -18.23 17.32 2.22
N SER A 756 -19.23 16.98 3.05
CA SER A 756 -19.05 16.27 4.31
C SER A 756 -20.28 15.41 4.59
N THR A 757 -20.12 14.13 4.24
CA THR A 757 -20.95 12.95 4.50
C THR A 757 -22.25 12.77 3.70
N LYS A 758 -22.38 11.56 3.13
CA LYS A 758 -23.58 10.92 2.53
C LYS A 758 -24.75 10.78 3.54
N ASP A 759 -25.01 11.76 4.40
CA ASP A 759 -26.15 11.71 5.32
C ASP A 759 -27.24 12.68 4.87
N THR A 760 -28.14 12.18 4.01
CA THR A 760 -29.35 12.87 3.55
C THR A 760 -30.35 13.18 4.67
N ASN A 761 -30.05 12.77 5.90
CA ASN A 761 -31.01 12.70 7.01
C ASN A 761 -30.90 13.87 8.01
N ILE A 762 -29.96 14.80 7.81
CA ILE A 762 -29.83 16.01 8.63
C ILE A 762 -29.65 17.24 7.75
N LYS A 763 -30.45 18.27 7.99
CA LYS A 763 -30.36 19.58 7.33
C LYS A 763 -30.18 20.69 8.36
N LEU A 764 -29.26 21.61 8.10
CA LEU A 764 -29.03 22.81 8.90
C LEU A 764 -29.30 24.05 8.04
N TYR A 765 -30.27 24.88 8.43
CA TYR A 765 -30.62 26.09 7.67
C TYR A 765 -31.25 27.20 8.55
N PRO A 766 -31.09 28.49 8.18
CA PRO A 766 -30.18 28.96 7.15
C PRO A 766 -28.70 28.78 7.57
N ASN A 767 -27.82 28.68 6.59
CA ASN A 767 -26.37 28.68 6.77
C ASN A 767 -25.75 29.37 5.53
N PRO A 768 -25.19 30.59 5.63
CA PRO A 768 -24.89 31.35 6.85
C PRO A 768 -26.12 31.80 7.68
N THR A 769 -25.90 32.19 8.94
CA THR A 769 -26.96 32.62 9.89
C THR A 769 -26.44 33.62 10.94
N ARG A 770 -27.34 34.32 11.65
CA ARG A 770 -26.99 35.31 12.70
C ARG A 770 -27.49 34.92 14.10
N ASN A 771 -28.79 34.63 14.21
CA ASN A 771 -29.44 34.50 15.52
C ASN A 771 -29.75 33.05 15.90
N SER A 772 -30.09 32.22 14.91
CA SER A 772 -30.51 30.84 15.16
C SER A 772 -30.32 29.99 13.91
N ILE A 773 -30.00 28.71 14.09
CA ILE A 773 -30.01 27.72 13.03
C ILE A 773 -31.07 26.66 13.30
N THR A 774 -31.78 26.25 12.25
CA THR A 774 -32.75 25.16 12.30
C THR A 774 -32.03 23.87 11.96
N LEU A 775 -32.10 22.92 12.89
CA LEU A 775 -31.69 21.53 12.69
C LEU A 775 -32.93 20.70 12.39
N ASN A 776 -33.01 20.16 11.17
CA ASN A 776 -34.09 19.27 10.76
C ASN A 776 -33.53 17.86 10.50
N THR A 777 -34.21 16.84 11.03
CA THR A 777 -33.81 15.43 10.89
C THR A 777 -34.87 14.61 10.18
N ALA A 778 -34.50 13.43 9.64
CA ALA A 778 -35.46 12.45 9.14
C ALA A 778 -36.34 11.87 10.27
N ASP A 779 -37.53 11.36 9.93
CA ASP A 779 -38.58 11.02 10.89
C ASP A 779 -38.23 9.98 11.97
N ASN A 780 -37.14 9.24 11.76
CA ASN A 780 -36.64 8.19 12.63
C ASN A 780 -35.39 8.57 13.45
N LEU A 781 -34.86 9.79 13.31
CA LEU A 781 -33.64 10.25 14.01
C LEU A 781 -33.97 11.24 15.12
N GLN A 782 -33.78 10.80 16.37
CA GLN A 782 -33.94 11.63 17.56
C GLN A 782 -32.59 12.18 18.02
N VAL A 783 -32.44 13.51 17.96
CA VAL A 783 -31.24 14.23 18.41
C VAL A 783 -31.21 14.24 19.94
N HIS A 784 -30.09 13.81 20.52
CA HIS A 784 -29.81 13.87 21.96
C HIS A 784 -29.13 15.18 22.34
N GLN A 785 -28.08 15.55 21.59
CA GLN A 785 -27.19 16.64 21.96
C GLN A 785 -26.60 17.29 20.71
N VAL A 786 -26.40 18.61 20.75
CA VAL A 786 -25.58 19.36 19.79
C VAL A 786 -24.46 20.04 20.54
N ILE A 787 -23.21 19.72 20.18
CA ILE A 787 -21.99 20.35 20.72
C ILE A 787 -21.46 21.32 19.67
N VAL A 788 -21.18 22.55 20.07
CA VAL A 788 -20.65 23.61 19.20
C VAL A 788 -19.19 23.87 19.57
N SER A 789 -18.31 23.80 18.58
CA SER A 789 -16.90 24.19 18.69
C SER A 789 -16.53 25.24 17.64
N ASP A 790 -15.49 26.04 17.91
CA ASP A 790 -14.93 26.97 16.91
C ASP A 790 -13.95 26.25 15.94
N LEU A 791 -13.37 27.01 15.00
CA LEU A 791 -12.42 26.49 14.01
C LEU A 791 -11.16 25.81 14.64
N THR A 792 -10.82 26.15 15.88
CA THR A 792 -9.68 25.54 16.60
C THR A 792 -10.04 24.25 17.32
N GLY A 793 -11.32 23.84 17.26
CA GLY A 793 -11.86 22.71 18.01
C GLY A 793 -12.18 23.06 19.46
N LYS A 794 -12.03 24.32 19.88
CA LYS A 794 -12.36 24.75 21.24
C LYS A 794 -13.86 24.64 21.46
N PHE A 795 -14.25 23.95 22.54
CA PHE A 795 -15.63 23.84 22.97
C PHE A 795 -16.22 25.23 23.31
N ILE A 796 -17.38 25.52 22.73
CA ILE A 796 -18.11 26.77 22.96
C ILE A 796 -19.33 26.54 23.86
N LYS A 797 -20.18 25.57 23.49
CA LYS A 797 -21.37 25.19 24.25
C LYS A 797 -21.94 23.85 23.78
N ASP A 798 -22.83 23.27 24.56
CA ASP A 798 -23.68 22.17 24.15
C ASP A 798 -25.16 22.44 24.46
N LEU A 799 -26.03 21.73 23.76
CA LEU A 799 -27.49 21.78 23.89
C LEU A 799 -28.00 20.36 23.97
N VAL A 800 -28.68 20.01 25.07
CA VAL A 800 -29.29 18.69 25.26
C VAL A 800 -30.79 18.80 25.00
N PHE A 801 -31.32 17.87 24.20
CA PHE A 801 -32.72 17.81 23.83
C PHE A 801 -33.42 16.64 24.53
N GLU A 802 -34.57 16.89 25.14
CA GLU A 802 -35.44 15.83 25.64
C GLU A 802 -36.14 15.13 24.47
N ALA A 803 -36.32 13.81 24.55
CA ALA A 803 -37.01 13.02 23.52
C ALA A 803 -38.50 13.42 23.43
N LYS A 804 -38.81 14.38 22.56
CA LYS A 804 -40.16 14.95 22.38
C LYS A 804 -40.84 14.55 21.07
N GLY A 805 -40.25 13.64 20.30
CA GLY A 805 -40.83 13.17 19.03
C GLY A 805 -40.88 14.24 17.93
N THR A 806 -40.06 15.29 18.06
CA THR A 806 -39.94 16.38 17.07
C THR A 806 -38.69 16.18 16.22
N ASN A 807 -38.80 16.40 14.91
CA ASN A 807 -37.67 16.30 13.97
C ASN A 807 -37.11 17.67 13.56
N THR A 808 -37.43 18.71 14.32
CA THR A 808 -36.99 20.08 14.06
C THR A 808 -36.63 20.75 15.37
N PHE A 809 -35.41 21.25 15.45
CA PHE A 809 -34.82 21.87 16.62
C PHE A 809 -34.27 23.25 16.24
N ILE A 810 -34.49 24.24 17.09
CA ILE A 810 -33.93 25.58 16.90
C ILE A 810 -32.75 25.73 17.84
N VAL A 811 -31.57 25.95 17.27
CA VAL A 811 -30.34 26.22 18.02
C VAL A 811 -30.10 27.72 18.00
N ASN A 812 -30.36 28.39 19.12
CA ASN A 812 -30.05 29.82 19.30
C ASN A 812 -28.52 30.01 19.35
N ILE A 813 -27.98 30.92 18.56
CA ILE A 813 -26.55 31.25 18.42
C ILE A 813 -26.28 32.77 18.48
N GLU A 814 -27.24 33.58 18.93
CA GLU A 814 -27.15 35.05 18.94
C GLU A 814 -25.93 35.62 19.69
N ASN A 815 -25.36 34.84 20.61
CA ASN A 815 -24.22 35.23 21.43
C ASN A 815 -22.87 34.73 20.88
N LEU A 816 -22.85 34.11 19.70
CA LEU A 816 -21.63 33.69 19.03
C LEU A 816 -21.10 34.84 18.15
N GLN A 817 -19.78 34.98 18.10
CA GLN A 817 -19.14 35.99 17.23
C GLN A 817 -19.19 35.54 15.77
N THR A 818 -19.10 36.48 14.83
CA THR A 818 -18.94 36.18 13.40
C THR A 818 -17.75 35.23 13.19
N GLY A 819 -17.98 34.10 12.51
CA GLY A 819 -16.96 33.07 12.33
C GLY A 819 -17.48 31.72 11.88
N ILE A 820 -16.56 30.75 11.76
CA ILE A 820 -16.87 29.36 11.39
C ILE A 820 -16.92 28.50 12.67
N TYR A 821 -18.00 27.73 12.79
CA TYR A 821 -18.24 26.80 13.89
C TYR A 821 -18.54 25.40 13.38
N PHE A 822 -18.28 24.40 14.20
CA PHE A 822 -18.61 23.01 13.96
C PHE A 822 -19.65 22.53 14.95
N PHE A 823 -20.72 21.91 14.43
CA PHE A 823 -21.86 21.40 15.19
C PHE A 823 -21.78 19.88 15.18
N GLN A 824 -21.35 19.27 16.29
CA GLN A 824 -21.40 17.84 16.49
C GLN A 824 -22.76 17.43 17.05
N ILE A 825 -23.57 16.76 16.23
CA ILE A 825 -24.92 16.30 16.51
C ILE A 825 -24.86 14.84 16.94
N ARG A 826 -25.33 14.52 18.15
CA ARG A 826 -25.36 13.17 18.73
C ARG A 826 -26.79 12.66 18.82
N TYR A 827 -27.00 11.38 18.56
CA TYR A 827 -28.31 10.73 18.54
C TYR A 827 -28.60 9.96 19.84
N ASN A 828 -29.89 9.72 20.12
CA ASN A 828 -30.33 8.92 21.27
C ASN A 828 -30.07 7.41 21.13
N ASP A 829 -29.80 6.91 19.91
CA ASP A 829 -29.64 5.48 19.65
C ASP A 829 -28.20 4.95 19.86
N GLY A 830 -27.27 5.83 20.26
CA GLY A 830 -25.87 5.49 20.49
C GLY A 830 -25.07 5.13 19.24
N LYS A 831 -25.63 5.34 18.03
CA LYS A 831 -25.01 4.89 16.75
C LYS A 831 -24.03 5.86 16.09
N GLY A 832 -23.68 6.96 16.75
CA GLY A 832 -22.61 7.87 16.29
C GLY A 832 -22.92 9.35 16.49
N SER A 833 -22.08 10.20 15.89
CA SER A 833 -22.28 11.65 15.84
C SER A 833 -21.92 12.19 14.46
N ILE A 834 -22.68 13.17 13.96
CA ILE A 834 -22.36 13.88 12.71
C ILE A 834 -21.82 15.26 13.06
N VAL A 835 -20.79 15.71 12.34
CA VAL A 835 -20.29 17.09 12.44
C VAL A 835 -20.74 17.87 11.21
N LYS A 836 -21.32 19.05 11.41
CA LYS A 836 -21.68 19.98 10.33
C LYS A 836 -21.05 21.35 10.53
N LYS A 837 -20.57 21.95 9.44
CA LYS A 837 -20.00 23.31 9.43
C LYS A 837 -21.11 24.36 9.40
N VAL A 838 -21.02 25.37 10.25
CA VAL A 838 -21.96 26.51 10.32
C VAL A 838 -21.17 27.83 10.24
N ILE A 839 -21.64 28.74 9.40
CA ILE A 839 -21.08 30.08 9.22
C ILE A 839 -22.00 31.07 9.93
N ILE A 840 -21.44 31.82 10.89
CA ILE A 840 -22.14 32.87 11.64
C ILE A 840 -21.70 34.23 11.12
N GLU A 841 -22.66 35.07 10.75
CA GLU A 841 -22.45 36.44 10.23
C GLU A 841 -22.59 37.54 11.28
#